data_AF-A0A373UQ89-F1
#
_entry.id   AF-A0A373UQ89-F1
#
_cell.length_a   1.000
_cell.length_b   1.000
_cell.length_c   1.000
_cell.angle_alpha   90.00
_cell.angle_beta   90.00
_cell.angle_gamma   90.00
#
_symmetry.space_group_name_H-M   'P 1'
#
loop_
_entity.id
_entity.type
_entity.pdbx_description
1 polymer ?
#
loop_
_entity_poly.entity_id
_entity_poly.type
_entity_poly.pdbx_seq_one_letter_code
_entity_poly.pdbx_strand_id
1 'polypeptide(L)'
;MRRAGIRRTGQKLVAFLLVVLLVFPMMVPAQAKAATTLMGKRASASDVVEATAENKKGIQGVEFWTDSSDTEMKNSVHHVYVNLELNNIINTDGTGTPYVYNGKTYYFNYENYIKVFEWRIRELRAAGKIITAEILLGWSDNPEIQKLIYPAGRENGHFYYALNVQDADAVATLDATFHYLADVFGQSDCFIQNWILGNEITAPQHYNYCGSYDINTNVDIAVKSFDLFYDAVKDNSPYARVYVCPTHNWYDNLAGTGIPTKTFIDRFAAKEQSRNWNIAYHAYPRKMDKTMWSKDAAADLSHDITSNFVCAANLEVLTDYIKNTYGSKHRIILSEQGFDAKTLGEEAQAASLAYLYYAAARNDMVDAMIYVQFKDNLGATGAGLYQGLVNADGTGRQAYNVFKYMDGPYASTVVEQYLKYIKPNDTGTPISSWTDDIIWKAAPTLATITSAQLYIPDNQSGPCVQMAMSATTSASADLEYRWLVYDQSTAVWRVVSGWQLNQNILNWYPENAGNYLVQGEVRVAGNTNSVKTATTGYQYGNAINPPESAPAVSGLSSVGIYLWQYENGLIEGGAVVNDGTDKSQLSYRWLVYDVKNNQWIQAGDWSADYGIHYSPSSSGDYLVYCEVKDAQGTVVNTTVGVNYRHAIEAICQMPDPAGNGYLIGIQSFNNLGYYYEMQILDCNLYVQGKDAWIYTTGKCGTQGNTLWTTWQPVPGYYWTLFNLYDASGNLVDQQCYGFTNAQ
;
A
#
# COMPACT_ATOMS: atom_id res chain seq x y z
N MET A 1 48.28 2.49 -19.17
CA MET A 1 47.79 1.09 -19.17
C MET A 1 46.68 0.96 -18.13
N ARG A 2 45.62 0.18 -18.45
CA ARG A 2 44.39 -0.12 -17.66
C ARG A 2 43.28 0.94 -17.85
N ARG A 3 42.25 0.68 -18.67
CA ARG A 3 41.17 -0.34 -18.71
C ARG A 3 39.90 0.17 -18.01
N ALA A 4 38.84 0.22 -18.82
CA ALA A 4 37.48 0.57 -18.52
C ALA A 4 36.80 -0.37 -17.51
N GLY A 5 35.74 0.15 -16.88
CA GLY A 5 34.80 -0.60 -16.06
C GLY A 5 33.53 0.20 -15.84
N ILE A 6 32.63 0.20 -16.82
CA ILE A 6 31.25 0.68 -16.69
C ILE A 6 30.52 -0.27 -15.75
N ARG A 7 30.02 0.22 -14.61
CA ARG A 7 29.08 -0.53 -13.75
C ARG A 7 27.65 -0.28 -14.21
N ARG A 8 26.98 -1.39 -14.55
CA ARG A 8 25.53 -1.54 -14.64
C ARG A 8 24.91 -1.47 -13.24
N THR A 9 23.75 -0.84 -13.12
CA THR A 9 22.63 -1.16 -12.21
C THR A 9 21.49 -0.21 -12.63
N GLY A 10 20.29 -0.61 -13.05
CA GLY A 10 19.64 -1.91 -12.94
C GLY A 10 18.43 -1.89 -12.01
N GLN A 11 17.57 -0.87 -12.08
CA GLN A 11 16.20 -0.91 -11.57
C GLN A 11 15.30 -0.24 -12.60
N LYS A 12 14.62 -1.06 -13.40
CA LYS A 12 13.52 -0.61 -14.26
C LYS A 12 12.30 -0.46 -13.37
N LEU A 13 11.73 0.74 -13.33
CA LEU A 13 10.38 0.99 -12.86
C LEU A 13 9.44 -0.01 -13.53
N VAL A 14 8.81 -0.86 -12.73
CA VAL A 14 7.61 -1.60 -13.13
C VAL A 14 6.43 -0.73 -12.71
N ALA A 15 6.13 0.25 -13.57
CA ALA A 15 4.92 1.06 -13.53
C ALA A 15 4.57 1.36 -14.99
N PHE A 16 3.80 0.45 -15.59
CA PHE A 16 3.19 0.53 -16.93
C PHE A 16 1.74 0.09 -16.68
N LEU A 17 0.66 0.72 -17.16
CA LEU A 17 0.44 1.52 -18.36
C LEU A 17 -0.96 2.16 -18.20
N LEU A 18 -1.15 3.43 -18.56
CA LEU A 18 -2.50 4.00 -18.77
C LEU A 18 -2.38 5.28 -19.61
N VAL A 19 -3.33 5.51 -20.51
CA VAL A 19 -3.57 6.75 -21.29
C VAL A 19 -2.65 7.00 -22.51
N VAL A 20 -3.19 6.74 -23.69
CA VAL A 20 -2.96 7.57 -24.90
C VAL A 20 -4.27 7.66 -25.70
N LEU A 21 -4.81 8.89 -25.77
CA LEU A 21 -5.60 9.51 -26.84
C LEU A 21 -6.28 8.57 -27.86
N LEU A 22 -7.58 8.30 -27.68
CA LEU A 22 -8.45 7.93 -28.80
C LEU A 22 -8.88 9.22 -29.53
N VAL A 23 -7.97 9.79 -30.34
CA VAL A 23 -8.37 10.73 -31.39
C VAL A 23 -8.89 9.92 -32.57
N PHE A 24 -10.20 9.96 -32.75
CA PHE A 24 -10.90 9.37 -33.91
C PHE A 24 -10.31 9.85 -35.25
N PRO A 25 -10.20 8.97 -36.27
CA PRO A 25 -10.30 9.42 -37.65
C PRO A 25 -11.77 9.81 -37.93
N MET A 26 -12.04 11.11 -37.97
CA MET A 26 -13.33 11.68 -38.33
C MET A 26 -13.70 11.35 -39.79
N MET A 27 -14.80 10.63 -39.99
CA MET A 27 -15.62 10.78 -41.19
C MET A 27 -17.05 11.12 -40.75
N VAL A 28 -17.37 12.42 -40.83
CA VAL A 28 -18.71 12.98 -40.60
C VAL A 28 -19.41 13.09 -41.96
N PRO A 29 -20.64 12.59 -42.14
CA PRO A 29 -21.48 13.00 -43.25
C PRO A 29 -21.84 14.49 -43.09
N ALA A 30 -21.37 15.32 -44.02
CA ALA A 30 -21.65 16.75 -44.03
C ALA A 30 -23.15 17.01 -44.26
N GLN A 31 -23.89 17.28 -43.19
CA GLN A 31 -25.02 18.23 -43.10
C GLN A 31 -25.78 18.06 -41.78
N ALA A 32 -25.58 18.97 -40.82
CA ALA A 32 -26.55 19.19 -39.73
C ALA A 32 -26.42 20.63 -39.21
N LYS A 33 -27.48 21.43 -39.44
CA LYS A 33 -27.58 22.85 -39.07
C LYS A 33 -27.41 23.04 -37.55
N ALA A 34 -26.70 24.09 -37.16
CA ALA A 34 -26.48 24.52 -35.78
C ALA A 34 -27.83 24.84 -35.09
N ALA A 35 -28.06 24.22 -33.93
CA ALA A 35 -29.24 24.45 -33.10
C ALA A 35 -28.94 25.51 -32.03
N THR A 36 -29.61 26.64 -32.11
CA THR A 36 -29.58 27.75 -31.14
C THR A 36 -30.52 27.50 -29.95
N THR A 37 -30.74 26.25 -29.54
CA THR A 37 -31.50 25.91 -28.33
C THR A 37 -31.31 24.43 -27.98
N LEU A 38 -30.58 24.13 -26.89
CA LEU A 38 -30.43 22.80 -26.30
C LEU A 38 -31.78 22.35 -25.65
N MET A 39 -32.82 22.15 -26.47
CA MET A 39 -34.21 21.88 -26.05
C MET A 39 -34.60 20.40 -26.15
N GLY A 40 -33.80 19.50 -25.60
CA GLY A 40 -34.26 18.13 -25.35
C GLY A 40 -35.12 18.06 -24.08
N LYS A 41 -36.05 17.11 -24.01
CA LYS A 41 -36.77 16.79 -22.76
C LYS A 41 -35.73 16.39 -21.71
N ARG A 42 -35.71 17.03 -20.53
CA ARG A 42 -34.81 16.64 -19.44
C ARG A 42 -35.05 15.19 -19.01
N ALA A 43 -33.96 14.52 -18.64
CA ALA A 43 -34.03 13.19 -18.06
C ALA A 43 -34.86 13.21 -16.76
N SER A 44 -35.57 12.11 -16.56
CA SER A 44 -36.48 11.85 -15.46
C SER A 44 -36.08 10.56 -14.74
N ALA A 45 -36.73 10.25 -13.62
CA ALA A 45 -36.52 8.96 -12.94
C ALA A 45 -36.74 7.75 -13.87
N SER A 46 -37.60 7.87 -14.89
CA SER A 46 -37.86 6.79 -15.85
C SER A 46 -36.74 6.55 -16.85
N ASP A 47 -35.78 7.48 -16.96
CA ASP A 47 -34.62 7.35 -17.84
C ASP A 47 -33.46 6.61 -17.15
N VAL A 48 -33.53 6.45 -15.83
CA VAL A 48 -32.54 5.69 -15.04
C VAL A 48 -32.79 4.20 -15.21
N VAL A 49 -31.75 3.47 -15.57
CA VAL A 49 -31.77 2.01 -15.60
C VAL A 49 -31.10 1.52 -14.32
N GLU A 50 -31.87 0.85 -13.47
CA GLU A 50 -31.33 0.27 -12.24
C GLU A 50 -30.46 -0.95 -12.52
N ALA A 51 -29.45 -1.15 -11.67
CA ALA A 51 -28.57 -2.29 -11.77
C ALA A 51 -29.28 -3.58 -11.33
N THR A 52 -28.98 -4.66 -12.04
CA THR A 52 -29.44 -6.03 -11.80
C THR A 52 -28.24 -6.96 -11.92
N ALA A 53 -28.38 -8.25 -11.59
CA ALA A 53 -27.31 -9.21 -11.79
C ALA A 53 -26.94 -9.40 -13.27
N GLU A 54 -27.88 -9.16 -14.19
CA GLU A 54 -27.76 -9.50 -15.62
C GLU A 54 -27.32 -8.33 -16.50
N ASN A 55 -27.41 -7.07 -16.04
CA ASN A 55 -27.13 -5.89 -16.86
C ASN A 55 -25.82 -5.16 -16.52
N LYS A 56 -24.93 -5.73 -15.71
CA LYS A 56 -23.70 -5.03 -15.26
C LYS A 56 -22.59 -4.95 -16.31
N LYS A 57 -22.65 -5.76 -17.37
CA LYS A 57 -21.54 -5.92 -18.33
C LYS A 57 -21.35 -4.67 -19.18
N GLY A 58 -20.15 -4.13 -19.16
CA GLY A 58 -19.81 -2.90 -19.86
C GLY A 58 -18.48 -2.94 -20.60
N ILE A 59 -18.27 -1.96 -21.46
CA ILE A 59 -17.02 -1.79 -22.20
C ILE A 59 -16.66 -0.30 -22.32
N GLN A 60 -15.37 0.00 -22.24
CA GLN A 60 -14.84 1.32 -22.58
C GLN A 60 -14.75 1.46 -24.09
N GLY A 61 -15.16 2.63 -24.57
CA GLY A 61 -15.15 2.98 -25.99
C GLY A 61 -16.44 2.56 -26.72
N VAL A 62 -16.55 3.03 -27.95
CA VAL A 62 -17.75 2.87 -28.81
C VAL A 62 -17.48 1.99 -30.03
N GLU A 63 -16.28 1.42 -30.12
CA GLU A 63 -15.79 0.61 -31.25
C GLU A 63 -16.57 -0.68 -31.39
N PHE A 64 -17.04 -1.26 -30.28
CA PHE A 64 -17.95 -2.43 -30.34
C PHE A 64 -19.24 -2.10 -31.12
N TRP A 65 -19.65 -0.83 -31.15
CA TRP A 65 -20.84 -0.36 -31.85
C TRP A 65 -20.56 0.03 -33.30
N THR A 66 -19.43 0.72 -33.58
CA THR A 66 -19.06 1.12 -34.95
C THR A 66 -18.50 -0.03 -35.77
N ASP A 67 -17.59 -0.81 -35.19
CA ASP A 67 -16.69 -1.69 -35.95
C ASP A 67 -17.26 -3.11 -36.03
N SER A 68 -18.05 -3.53 -35.05
CA SER A 68 -18.67 -4.86 -35.07
C SER A 68 -19.91 -4.89 -35.97
N SER A 69 -20.04 -5.93 -36.80
CA SER A 69 -21.30 -6.28 -37.47
C SER A 69 -22.12 -7.31 -36.68
N ASP A 70 -21.57 -7.86 -35.59
CA ASP A 70 -22.22 -8.86 -34.75
C ASP A 70 -23.27 -8.20 -33.85
N THR A 71 -24.54 -8.46 -34.14
CA THR A 71 -25.66 -7.88 -33.39
C THR A 71 -25.77 -8.46 -31.99
N GLU A 72 -25.42 -9.73 -31.79
CA GLU A 72 -25.44 -10.35 -30.46
C GLU A 72 -24.34 -9.74 -29.57
N MET A 73 -23.15 -9.47 -30.12
CA MET A 73 -22.11 -8.75 -29.38
C MET A 73 -22.58 -7.35 -28.95
N LYS A 74 -23.18 -6.58 -29.87
CA LYS A 74 -23.75 -5.25 -29.54
C LYS A 74 -24.84 -5.34 -28.47
N ASN A 75 -25.70 -6.36 -28.54
CA ASN A 75 -26.77 -6.56 -27.57
C ASN A 75 -26.23 -6.99 -26.20
N SER A 76 -25.11 -7.72 -26.16
CA SER A 76 -24.49 -8.19 -24.93
C SER A 76 -23.93 -7.05 -24.05
N VAL A 77 -23.54 -5.91 -24.63
CA VAL A 77 -23.03 -4.76 -23.87
C VAL A 77 -24.21 -4.00 -23.25
N HIS A 78 -24.18 -3.72 -21.95
CA HIS A 78 -25.18 -2.90 -21.26
C HIS A 78 -24.65 -1.52 -20.87
N HIS A 79 -23.42 -1.45 -20.36
CA HIS A 79 -22.76 -0.19 -20.00
C HIS A 79 -21.73 0.22 -21.06
N VAL A 80 -21.69 1.51 -21.40
CA VAL A 80 -20.68 2.10 -22.28
C VAL A 80 -19.98 3.22 -21.53
N TYR A 81 -18.66 3.15 -21.52
CA TYR A 81 -17.80 4.10 -20.82
C TYR A 81 -17.03 4.98 -21.81
N VAL A 82 -17.06 6.30 -21.60
CA VAL A 82 -16.40 7.29 -22.46
C VAL A 82 -15.63 8.32 -21.65
N ASN A 83 -14.50 8.78 -22.19
CA ASN A 83 -13.69 9.82 -21.57
C ASN A 83 -14.01 11.18 -22.22
N LEU A 84 -14.18 12.22 -21.41
CA LEU A 84 -14.42 13.59 -21.82
C LEU A 84 -13.30 14.49 -21.27
N GLU A 85 -12.42 14.93 -22.17
CA GLU A 85 -11.26 15.72 -21.78
C GLU A 85 -11.55 17.22 -21.87
N LEU A 86 -11.37 17.93 -20.76
CA LEU A 86 -11.61 19.37 -20.64
C LEU A 86 -10.79 20.18 -21.66
N ASN A 87 -9.57 19.72 -21.99
CA ASN A 87 -8.68 20.30 -23.00
C ASN A 87 -9.36 20.42 -24.37
N ASN A 88 -10.21 19.46 -24.72
CA ASN A 88 -10.90 19.40 -26.00
C ASN A 88 -12.29 20.04 -25.95
N ILE A 89 -12.89 20.12 -24.76
CA ILE A 89 -14.23 20.70 -24.54
C ILE A 89 -14.17 22.23 -24.54
N ILE A 90 -13.23 22.81 -23.81
CA ILE A 90 -13.16 24.25 -23.56
C ILE A 90 -12.53 24.95 -24.76
N ASN A 91 -13.20 25.99 -25.26
CA ASN A 91 -12.70 26.84 -26.31
C ASN A 91 -12.20 28.16 -25.71
N THR A 92 -10.94 28.50 -25.94
CA THR A 92 -10.31 29.70 -25.33
C THR A 92 -10.11 30.84 -26.32
N ASP A 93 -10.40 30.65 -27.61
CA ASP A 93 -10.23 31.66 -28.65
C ASP A 93 -11.51 32.45 -28.97
N GLY A 94 -12.63 32.08 -28.34
CA GLY A 94 -13.92 32.75 -28.48
C GLY A 94 -14.70 32.38 -29.74
N THR A 95 -14.24 31.37 -30.50
CA THR A 95 -14.88 30.93 -31.75
C THR A 95 -15.84 29.76 -31.56
N GLY A 96 -15.86 29.17 -30.36
CA GLY A 96 -16.73 28.05 -30.00
C GLY A 96 -18.22 28.44 -29.91
N THR A 97 -19.03 27.48 -29.45
CA THR A 97 -20.45 27.72 -29.14
C THR A 97 -20.57 28.51 -27.85
N PRO A 98 -21.24 29.68 -27.85
CA PRO A 98 -21.37 30.51 -26.66
C PRO A 98 -22.35 29.90 -25.65
N TYR A 99 -22.00 30.01 -24.37
CA TYR A 99 -22.83 29.62 -23.22
C TYR A 99 -22.77 30.72 -22.17
N VAL A 100 -23.92 31.31 -21.84
CA VAL A 100 -24.01 32.37 -20.84
C VAL A 100 -24.29 31.76 -19.48
N TYR A 101 -23.37 31.97 -18.54
CA TYR A 101 -23.46 31.45 -17.18
C TYR A 101 -23.01 32.52 -16.19
N ASN A 102 -23.83 32.77 -15.16
CA ASN A 102 -23.58 33.80 -14.13
C ASN A 102 -23.16 35.18 -14.70
N GLY A 103 -23.77 35.59 -15.81
CA GLY A 103 -23.52 36.89 -16.45
C GLY A 103 -22.25 36.96 -17.30
N LYS A 104 -21.47 35.88 -17.42
CA LYS A 104 -20.29 35.77 -18.30
C LYS A 104 -20.57 34.80 -19.45
N THR A 105 -20.01 35.07 -20.62
CA THR A 105 -20.07 34.17 -21.78
C THR A 105 -18.82 33.30 -21.82
N TYR A 106 -19.02 31.99 -21.88
CA TYR A 106 -18.00 30.95 -22.07
C TYR A 106 -18.18 30.33 -23.45
N TYR A 107 -17.14 29.69 -23.98
CA TYR A 107 -17.17 29.10 -25.31
C TYR A 107 -16.74 27.63 -25.25
N PHE A 108 -17.45 26.77 -25.96
CA PHE A 108 -17.20 25.33 -25.99
C PHE A 108 -17.05 24.79 -27.42
N ASN A 109 -16.19 23.79 -27.61
CA ASN A 109 -15.94 23.14 -28.90
C ASN A 109 -17.07 22.15 -29.27
N TYR A 110 -18.29 22.66 -29.41
CA TYR A 110 -19.46 21.82 -29.66
C TYR A 110 -19.37 21.06 -30.98
N GLU A 111 -19.20 21.77 -32.10
CA GLU A 111 -19.25 21.19 -33.44
C GLU A 111 -18.14 20.17 -33.71
N ASN A 112 -16.96 20.35 -33.11
CA ASN A 112 -15.78 19.53 -33.38
C ASN A 112 -15.55 18.40 -32.37
N TYR A 113 -16.17 18.48 -31.18
CA TYR A 113 -15.94 17.50 -30.11
C TYR A 113 -17.25 16.99 -29.50
N ILE A 114 -18.01 17.86 -28.82
CA ILE A 114 -19.21 17.45 -28.05
C ILE A 114 -20.29 16.80 -28.94
N LYS A 115 -20.52 17.33 -30.14
CA LYS A 115 -21.57 16.86 -31.06
C LYS A 115 -21.38 15.39 -31.46
N VAL A 116 -20.15 14.90 -31.52
CA VAL A 116 -19.84 13.50 -31.83
C VAL A 116 -20.28 12.59 -30.68
N PHE A 117 -19.95 12.97 -29.43
CA PHE A 117 -20.41 12.27 -28.23
C PHE A 117 -21.93 12.30 -28.12
N GLU A 118 -22.54 13.46 -28.33
CA GLU A 118 -23.99 13.63 -28.28
C GLU A 118 -24.70 12.69 -29.27
N TRP A 119 -24.28 12.72 -30.55
CA TRP A 119 -24.84 11.84 -31.57
C TRP A 119 -24.72 10.36 -31.20
N ARG A 120 -23.52 9.93 -30.77
CA ARG A 120 -23.26 8.54 -30.41
C ARG A 120 -24.03 8.11 -29.16
N ILE A 121 -24.08 8.96 -28.14
CA ILE A 121 -24.83 8.68 -26.92
C ILE A 121 -26.33 8.53 -27.24
N ARG A 122 -26.90 9.36 -28.11
CA ARG A 122 -28.30 9.21 -28.54
C ARG A 122 -28.56 7.86 -29.21
N GLU A 123 -27.68 7.41 -30.09
CA GLU A 123 -27.78 6.07 -30.71
C GLU A 123 -27.75 4.95 -29.66
N LEU A 124 -26.80 5.03 -28.73
CA LEU A 124 -26.62 4.01 -27.69
C LEU A 124 -27.79 4.02 -26.69
N ARG A 125 -28.31 5.19 -26.32
CA ARG A 125 -29.50 5.33 -25.46
C ARG A 125 -30.74 4.76 -26.13
N ALA A 126 -30.93 5.01 -27.43
CA ALA A 126 -32.01 4.39 -28.20
C ALA A 126 -31.90 2.85 -28.24
N ALA A 127 -30.69 2.31 -28.13
CA ALA A 127 -30.42 0.87 -28.01
C ALA A 127 -30.43 0.35 -26.55
N GLY A 128 -30.89 1.16 -25.59
CA GLY A 128 -31.03 0.78 -24.18
C GLY A 128 -29.72 0.71 -23.39
N LYS A 129 -28.64 1.34 -23.88
CA LYS A 129 -27.34 1.33 -23.20
C LYS A 129 -27.27 2.36 -22.07
N ILE A 130 -26.53 2.03 -21.02
CA ILE A 130 -26.26 2.90 -19.87
C ILE A 130 -24.93 3.59 -20.11
N ILE A 131 -24.92 4.93 -20.06
CA ILE A 131 -23.72 5.70 -20.36
C ILE A 131 -23.04 6.14 -19.06
N THR A 132 -21.74 5.87 -19.00
CA THR A 132 -20.83 6.36 -17.97
C THR A 132 -19.80 7.27 -18.64
N ALA A 133 -19.55 8.46 -18.09
CA ALA A 133 -18.55 9.37 -18.61
C ALA A 133 -17.59 9.84 -17.54
N GLU A 134 -16.29 9.91 -17.86
CA GLU A 134 -15.26 10.43 -16.97
C GLU A 134 -14.74 11.77 -17.45
N ILE A 135 -14.64 12.72 -16.52
CA ILE A 135 -14.09 14.05 -16.76
C ILE A 135 -12.60 14.04 -16.45
N LEU A 136 -11.81 14.44 -17.44
CA LEU A 136 -10.35 14.39 -17.39
C LEU A 136 -9.73 15.72 -17.79
N LEU A 137 -8.57 16.04 -17.22
CA LEU A 137 -7.77 17.20 -17.58
C LEU A 137 -6.35 16.73 -17.86
N GLY A 138 -5.91 16.83 -19.12
CA GLY A 138 -4.53 16.54 -19.54
C GLY A 138 -3.66 17.79 -19.55
N TRP A 139 -2.37 17.63 -19.87
CA TRP A 139 -1.48 18.77 -20.05
C TRP A 139 -1.90 19.63 -21.25
N SER A 140 -1.74 20.95 -21.13
CA SER A 140 -1.89 21.88 -22.24
C SER A 140 -0.87 22.99 -22.14
N ASP A 141 -0.25 23.35 -23.27
CA ASP A 141 0.61 24.52 -23.39
C ASP A 141 -0.21 25.83 -23.50
N ASN A 142 -1.53 25.73 -23.61
CA ASN A 142 -2.43 26.89 -23.58
C ASN A 142 -2.58 27.41 -22.14
N PRO A 143 -2.16 28.65 -21.82
CA PRO A 143 -2.20 29.19 -20.46
C PRO A 143 -3.59 29.19 -19.81
N GLU A 144 -4.66 29.38 -20.60
CA GLU A 144 -6.03 29.42 -20.08
C GLU A 144 -6.51 28.02 -19.63
N ILE A 145 -6.09 26.96 -20.33
CA ILE A 145 -6.36 25.57 -19.92
C ILE A 145 -5.41 25.14 -18.80
N GLN A 146 -4.13 25.53 -18.87
CA GLN A 146 -3.15 25.25 -17.84
C GLN A 146 -3.53 25.87 -16.48
N LYS A 147 -4.21 27.01 -16.48
CA LYS A 147 -4.77 27.64 -15.26
C LYS A 147 -5.77 26.73 -14.53
N LEU A 148 -6.43 25.82 -15.23
CA LEU A 148 -7.36 24.84 -14.66
C LEU A 148 -6.65 23.70 -13.93
N ILE A 149 -5.33 23.53 -14.10
CA ILE A 149 -4.51 22.59 -13.34
C ILE A 149 -4.13 23.22 -12.00
N TYR A 150 -4.25 22.45 -10.92
CA TYR A 150 -3.83 22.85 -9.58
C TYR A 150 -2.40 23.44 -9.61
N PRO A 151 -2.12 24.59 -8.99
CA PRO A 151 -0.86 25.31 -9.20
C PRO A 151 0.42 24.49 -9.02
N ALA A 152 0.49 23.61 -8.00
CA ALA A 152 1.66 22.76 -7.77
C ALA A 152 1.82 21.64 -8.83
N GLY A 153 0.73 21.23 -9.47
CA GLY A 153 0.72 20.19 -10.50
C GLY A 153 1.02 20.70 -11.91
N ARG A 154 1.39 21.96 -12.10
CA ARG A 154 1.64 22.56 -13.43
C ARG A 154 3.00 22.15 -14.00
N GLU A 155 3.17 20.85 -14.20
CA GLU A 155 4.35 20.21 -14.78
C GLU A 155 3.93 19.25 -15.90
N ASN A 156 4.57 19.31 -17.06
CA ASN A 156 4.29 18.38 -18.15
C ASN A 156 4.86 16.99 -17.84
N GLY A 157 4.25 15.93 -18.38
CA GLY A 157 4.75 14.55 -18.29
C GLY A 157 3.88 13.60 -17.47
N HIS A 158 2.71 14.06 -17.02
CA HIS A 158 1.73 13.23 -16.31
C HIS A 158 0.48 13.01 -17.19
N PHE A 159 -0.30 11.98 -16.87
CA PHE A 159 -1.42 11.58 -17.73
C PHE A 159 -2.62 12.50 -17.55
N TYR A 160 -3.03 12.72 -16.30
CA TYR A 160 -4.08 13.68 -15.97
C TYR A 160 -3.72 14.46 -14.70
N TYR A 161 -4.47 15.51 -14.45
CA TYR A 161 -4.13 16.57 -13.49
C TYR A 161 -5.29 16.91 -12.58
N ALA A 162 -4.97 17.17 -11.31
CA ALA A 162 -5.93 17.66 -10.33
C ALA A 162 -6.42 19.07 -10.70
N LEU A 163 -7.69 19.35 -10.47
CA LEU A 163 -8.34 20.60 -10.84
C LEU A 163 -7.95 21.76 -9.91
N ASN A 164 -7.86 22.97 -10.47
CA ASN A 164 -7.64 24.20 -9.72
C ASN A 164 -8.95 24.72 -9.13
N VAL A 165 -9.23 24.28 -7.91
CA VAL A 165 -10.40 24.67 -7.11
C VAL A 165 -10.08 25.75 -6.06
N GLN A 166 -9.04 26.55 -6.30
CA GLN A 166 -8.61 27.64 -5.43
C GLN A 166 -8.65 29.00 -6.13
N ASP A 167 -8.32 29.05 -7.42
CA ASP A 167 -8.39 30.27 -8.22
C ASP A 167 -9.82 30.55 -8.68
N ALA A 168 -10.32 31.77 -8.42
CA ALA A 168 -11.71 32.13 -8.68
C ALA A 168 -12.10 32.06 -10.18
N ASP A 169 -11.20 32.41 -11.10
CA ASP A 169 -11.50 32.34 -12.54
C ASP A 169 -11.46 30.89 -13.05
N ALA A 170 -10.53 30.08 -12.52
CA ALA A 170 -10.47 28.65 -12.83
C ALA A 170 -11.77 27.97 -12.37
N VAL A 171 -12.18 28.22 -11.12
CA VAL A 171 -13.45 27.73 -10.56
C VAL A 171 -14.63 28.18 -11.42
N ALA A 172 -14.71 29.46 -11.78
CA ALA A 172 -15.80 29.96 -12.62
C ALA A 172 -15.83 29.34 -14.03
N THR A 173 -14.67 28.92 -14.56
CA THR A 173 -14.58 28.25 -15.86
C THR A 173 -14.97 26.78 -15.76
N LEU A 174 -14.50 26.08 -14.72
CA LEU A 174 -14.89 24.70 -14.43
C LEU A 174 -16.40 24.60 -14.17
N ASP A 175 -16.95 25.50 -13.35
CA ASP A 175 -18.37 25.54 -13.02
C ASP A 175 -19.26 25.71 -14.26
N ALA A 176 -18.93 26.68 -15.12
CA ALA A 176 -19.63 26.89 -16.38
C ALA A 176 -19.52 25.66 -17.31
N THR A 177 -18.35 25.02 -17.35
CA THR A 177 -18.11 23.82 -18.16
C THR A 177 -18.95 22.64 -17.68
N PHE A 178 -19.00 22.41 -16.38
CA PHE A 178 -19.77 21.33 -15.78
C PHE A 178 -21.27 21.53 -15.98
N HIS A 179 -21.77 22.76 -15.80
CA HIS A 179 -23.17 23.09 -16.09
C HIS A 179 -23.50 22.88 -17.57
N TYR A 180 -22.62 23.29 -18.48
CA TYR A 180 -22.81 23.07 -19.91
C TYR A 180 -22.85 21.57 -20.29
N LEU A 181 -21.94 20.76 -19.74
CA LEU A 181 -21.95 19.31 -19.97
C LEU A 181 -23.20 18.65 -19.41
N ALA A 182 -23.59 19.00 -18.17
CA ALA A 182 -24.80 18.48 -17.55
C ALA A 182 -26.08 18.94 -18.28
N ASP A 183 -26.06 20.11 -18.92
CA ASP A 183 -27.13 20.59 -19.78
C ASP A 183 -27.24 19.74 -21.07
N VAL A 184 -26.13 19.57 -21.80
CA VAL A 184 -26.11 18.78 -23.05
C VAL A 184 -26.50 17.32 -22.80
N PHE A 185 -25.87 16.70 -21.80
CA PHE A 185 -25.99 15.27 -21.52
C PHE A 185 -27.01 14.93 -20.41
N GLY A 186 -27.79 15.90 -19.97
CA GLY A 186 -28.93 15.73 -19.04
C GLY A 186 -30.28 15.56 -19.74
N GLN A 187 -30.29 15.46 -21.07
CA GLN A 187 -31.50 15.23 -21.87
C GLN A 187 -31.85 13.73 -21.86
N SER A 188 -33.14 13.39 -21.81
CA SER A 188 -33.68 12.01 -21.69
C SER A 188 -33.07 11.03 -22.72
N ASP A 189 -32.97 11.46 -23.97
CA ASP A 189 -32.41 10.69 -25.08
C ASP A 189 -30.89 10.82 -25.23
N CYS A 190 -30.22 11.70 -24.46
CA CYS A 190 -28.76 11.85 -24.41
C CYS A 190 -28.19 11.65 -22.99
N PHE A 191 -28.93 10.94 -22.14
CA PHE A 191 -28.69 10.94 -20.69
C PHE A 191 -27.42 10.17 -20.32
N ILE A 192 -26.45 10.87 -19.73
CA ILE A 192 -25.33 10.24 -19.02
C ILE A 192 -25.78 9.95 -17.58
N GLN A 193 -25.89 8.66 -17.26
CA GLN A 193 -26.38 8.20 -15.96
C GLN A 193 -25.29 8.24 -14.89
N ASN A 194 -24.02 7.99 -15.25
CA ASN A 194 -22.91 7.92 -14.30
C ASN A 194 -21.80 8.88 -14.73
N TRP A 195 -21.39 9.77 -13.83
CA TRP A 195 -20.32 10.73 -14.05
C TRP A 195 -19.16 10.48 -13.11
N ILE A 196 -17.96 10.28 -13.65
CA ILE A 196 -16.73 10.08 -12.88
C ILE A 196 -15.91 11.36 -12.95
N LEU A 197 -15.37 11.82 -11.81
CA LEU A 197 -14.52 13.01 -11.77
C LEU A 197 -13.07 12.66 -11.45
N GLY A 198 -12.21 12.86 -12.44
CA GLY A 198 -10.79 12.52 -12.36
C GLY A 198 -10.55 11.00 -12.42
N ASN A 199 -9.33 10.63 -12.81
CA ASN A 199 -8.90 9.24 -12.91
C ASN A 199 -7.94 8.89 -11.77
N GLU A 200 -8.13 7.75 -11.12
CA GLU A 200 -7.22 7.22 -10.09
C GLU A 200 -6.70 8.31 -9.12
N ILE A 201 -7.62 9.06 -8.51
CA ILE A 201 -7.31 10.27 -7.72
C ILE A 201 -6.45 9.99 -6.49
N THR A 202 -6.28 8.72 -6.12
CA THR A 202 -5.38 8.24 -5.07
C THR A 202 -3.95 7.95 -5.54
N ALA A 203 -3.67 8.12 -6.84
CA ALA A 203 -2.35 8.06 -7.47
C ALA A 203 -1.91 9.43 -8.02
N PRO A 204 -1.69 10.44 -7.13
CA PRO A 204 -1.34 11.81 -7.51
C PRO A 204 0.06 11.97 -8.10
N GLN A 205 0.84 10.90 -8.26
CA GLN A 205 2.13 10.90 -8.96
C GLN A 205 1.99 10.82 -10.49
N HIS A 206 0.91 10.24 -11.02
CA HIS A 206 0.74 10.03 -12.47
C HIS A 206 -0.67 10.27 -13.02
N TYR A 207 -1.71 9.84 -12.31
CA TYR A 207 -3.05 9.69 -12.89
C TYR A 207 -4.05 10.76 -12.46
N ASN A 208 -3.73 11.55 -11.44
CA ASN A 208 -4.40 12.80 -11.11
C ASN A 208 -3.37 13.76 -10.48
N TYR A 209 -2.36 14.12 -11.27
CA TYR A 209 -1.17 14.79 -10.79
C TYR A 209 -1.51 16.11 -10.09
N CYS A 210 -1.15 16.19 -8.82
CA CYS A 210 -1.38 17.34 -7.96
C CYS A 210 -0.09 18.14 -7.70
N GLY A 211 1.08 17.56 -7.95
CA GLY A 211 2.38 18.11 -7.50
C GLY A 211 2.57 18.08 -5.98
N SER A 212 1.72 17.33 -5.27
CA SER A 212 1.82 17.10 -3.81
C SER A 212 1.36 15.68 -3.50
N TYR A 213 2.08 15.00 -2.60
CA TYR A 213 1.68 13.71 -2.03
C TYR A 213 1.02 13.86 -0.65
N ASP A 214 0.83 15.10 -0.18
CA ASP A 214 0.15 15.35 1.08
C ASP A 214 -1.32 14.93 0.98
N ILE A 215 -1.73 14.03 1.87
CA ILE A 215 -3.06 13.42 1.85
C ILE A 215 -4.13 14.49 2.06
N ASN A 216 -3.91 15.45 2.96
CA ASN A 216 -4.91 16.46 3.29
C ASN A 216 -5.17 17.39 2.10
N THR A 217 -4.11 17.82 1.42
CA THR A 217 -4.16 18.64 0.20
C THR A 217 -4.94 17.94 -0.90
N ASN A 218 -4.61 16.68 -1.19
CA ASN A 218 -5.29 15.92 -2.24
C ASN A 218 -6.77 15.67 -1.92
N VAL A 219 -7.09 15.32 -0.66
CA VAL A 219 -8.48 15.15 -0.23
C VAL A 219 -9.25 16.48 -0.31
N ASP A 220 -8.65 17.60 0.09
CA ASP A 220 -9.31 18.92 -0.01
C ASP A 220 -9.62 19.31 -1.45
N ILE A 221 -8.69 19.04 -2.38
CA ILE A 221 -8.91 19.28 -3.80
C ILE A 221 -10.00 18.35 -4.33
N ALA A 222 -9.98 17.08 -3.96
CA ALA A 222 -10.98 16.10 -4.39
C ALA A 222 -12.40 16.48 -3.92
N VAL A 223 -12.57 16.85 -2.65
CA VAL A 223 -13.87 17.28 -2.09
C VAL A 223 -14.39 18.52 -2.81
N LYS A 224 -13.57 19.58 -2.92
CA LYS A 224 -13.99 20.83 -3.60
C LYS A 224 -14.29 20.63 -5.08
N SER A 225 -13.53 19.76 -5.75
CA SER A 225 -13.78 19.41 -7.16
C SER A 225 -15.08 18.63 -7.29
N PHE A 226 -15.29 17.65 -6.41
CA PHE A 226 -16.49 16.84 -6.38
C PHE A 226 -17.74 17.70 -6.12
N ASP A 227 -17.68 18.62 -5.18
CA ASP A 227 -18.76 19.55 -4.85
C ASP A 227 -19.19 20.39 -6.04
N LEU A 228 -18.21 21.04 -6.68
CA LEU A 228 -18.43 21.89 -7.84
C LEU A 228 -19.09 21.10 -8.98
N PHE A 229 -18.62 19.89 -9.24
CA PHE A 229 -19.15 19.04 -10.29
C PHE A 229 -20.51 18.44 -9.95
N TYR A 230 -20.68 17.98 -8.71
CA TYR A 230 -21.92 17.38 -8.22
C TYR A 230 -23.07 18.37 -8.30
N ASP A 231 -22.86 19.61 -7.84
CA ASP A 231 -23.91 20.64 -7.86
C ASP A 231 -24.34 20.94 -9.30
N ALA A 232 -23.38 21.13 -10.22
CA ALA A 232 -23.66 21.32 -11.64
C ALA A 232 -24.43 20.16 -12.29
N VAL A 233 -24.08 18.92 -11.94
CA VAL A 233 -24.79 17.71 -12.38
C VAL A 233 -26.20 17.67 -11.78
N LYS A 234 -26.38 18.01 -10.51
CA LYS A 234 -27.69 17.96 -9.86
C LYS A 234 -28.66 19.04 -10.31
N ASP A 235 -28.16 20.22 -10.68
CA ASP A 235 -28.98 21.30 -11.19
C ASP A 235 -29.59 20.98 -12.57
N ASN A 236 -28.88 20.25 -13.43
CA ASN A 236 -29.29 20.00 -14.82
C ASN A 236 -29.66 18.54 -15.13
N SER A 237 -29.18 17.59 -14.33
CA SER A 237 -29.32 16.15 -14.50
C SER A 237 -29.49 15.43 -13.14
N PRO A 238 -30.53 15.76 -12.36
CA PRO A 238 -30.66 15.37 -10.94
C PRO A 238 -30.64 13.86 -10.67
N TYR A 239 -30.99 13.05 -11.68
CA TYR A 239 -31.04 11.60 -11.61
C TYR A 239 -29.71 10.91 -11.90
N ALA A 240 -28.71 11.61 -12.44
CA ALA A 240 -27.38 11.04 -12.68
C ALA A 240 -26.61 10.85 -11.36
N ARG A 241 -25.74 9.85 -11.28
CA ARG A 241 -24.84 9.60 -10.15
C ARG A 241 -23.47 10.19 -10.42
N VAL A 242 -22.78 10.66 -9.39
CA VAL A 242 -21.42 11.23 -9.47
C VAL A 242 -20.48 10.38 -8.62
N TYR A 243 -19.32 10.06 -9.19
CA TYR A 243 -18.34 9.12 -8.66
C TYR A 243 -16.97 9.80 -8.51
N VAL A 244 -16.28 9.46 -7.43
CA VAL A 244 -14.82 9.64 -7.33
C VAL A 244 -14.12 8.37 -7.79
N CYS A 245 -12.93 8.48 -8.37
CA CYS A 245 -12.23 7.33 -8.97
C CYS A 245 -10.92 6.98 -8.25
N PRO A 246 -10.93 6.22 -7.14
CA PRO A 246 -9.70 5.77 -6.52
C PRO A 246 -9.16 4.45 -7.13
N THR A 247 -7.90 4.16 -6.86
CA THR A 247 -7.19 2.94 -7.32
C THR A 247 -7.52 1.68 -6.53
N HIS A 248 -7.03 0.50 -6.98
CA HIS A 248 -7.06 -0.76 -6.23
C HIS A 248 -6.13 -0.80 -5.00
N ASN A 249 -5.28 0.20 -4.79
CA ASN A 249 -4.35 0.28 -3.66
C ASN A 249 -5.16 0.61 -2.40
N TRP A 250 -5.72 -0.42 -1.75
CA TRP A 250 -6.64 -0.27 -0.62
C TRP A 250 -5.92 0.22 0.63
N TYR A 251 -4.87 -0.50 1.03
CA TYR A 251 -3.98 -0.16 2.14
C TYR A 251 -2.56 0.21 1.67
N ASP A 252 -2.20 -0.14 0.43
CA ASP A 252 -0.94 0.27 -0.19
C ASP A 252 -0.91 1.77 -0.52
N ASN A 253 0.24 2.41 -0.33
CA ASN A 253 0.43 3.84 -0.57
C ASN A 253 1.41 4.14 -1.73
N LEU A 254 1.63 3.18 -2.62
CA LEU A 254 2.53 3.29 -3.77
C LEU A 254 3.93 3.77 -3.36
N ALA A 255 4.49 3.13 -2.34
CA ALA A 255 5.80 3.46 -1.76
C ALA A 255 5.93 4.95 -1.34
N GLY A 256 4.86 5.51 -0.76
CA GLY A 256 4.80 6.88 -0.27
C GLY A 256 4.51 7.94 -1.33
N THR A 257 4.19 7.53 -2.57
CA THR A 257 3.80 8.44 -3.66
C THR A 257 2.29 8.48 -3.91
N GLY A 258 1.56 7.55 -3.31
CA GLY A 258 0.10 7.42 -3.40
C GLY A 258 -0.59 7.55 -2.05
N ILE A 259 -1.92 7.56 -2.11
CA ILE A 259 -2.80 7.61 -0.94
C ILE A 259 -3.53 6.27 -0.85
N PRO A 260 -3.45 5.53 0.27
CA PRO A 260 -4.27 4.33 0.44
C PRO A 260 -5.74 4.66 0.24
N THR A 261 -6.42 3.89 -0.60
CA THR A 261 -7.79 4.18 -1.03
C THR A 261 -8.76 4.17 0.13
N LYS A 262 -8.58 3.26 1.11
CA LYS A 262 -9.37 3.31 2.34
C LYS A 262 -9.19 4.63 3.08
N THR A 263 -7.94 5.07 3.26
CA THR A 263 -7.62 6.35 3.93
C THR A 263 -8.21 7.54 3.18
N PHE A 264 -8.15 7.53 1.85
CA PHE A 264 -8.79 8.56 1.03
C PHE A 264 -10.30 8.59 1.25
N ILE A 265 -10.99 7.44 1.17
CA ILE A 265 -12.44 7.33 1.36
C ILE A 265 -12.83 7.84 2.75
N ASP A 266 -12.10 7.43 3.80
CA ASP A 266 -12.37 7.84 5.18
C ASP A 266 -12.32 9.35 5.34
N ARG A 267 -11.26 9.98 4.81
CA ARG A 267 -11.07 11.44 4.90
C ARG A 267 -11.99 12.21 3.97
N PHE A 268 -12.26 11.69 2.77
CA PHE A 268 -13.20 12.28 1.83
C PHE A 268 -14.61 12.28 2.42
N ALA A 269 -15.10 11.14 2.89
CA ALA A 269 -16.42 11.00 3.49
C ALA A 269 -16.54 11.82 4.78
N ALA A 270 -15.47 11.94 5.58
CA ALA A 270 -15.47 12.80 6.76
C ALA A 270 -15.73 14.27 6.41
N LYS A 271 -15.17 14.77 5.28
CA LYS A 271 -15.37 16.13 4.81
C LYS A 271 -16.66 16.31 3.99
N GLU A 272 -17.07 15.28 3.24
CA GLU A 272 -18.25 15.32 2.37
C GLU A 272 -19.46 14.62 3.00
N GLN A 273 -20.17 15.37 3.84
CA GLN A 273 -21.34 14.89 4.58
C GLN A 273 -22.68 15.23 3.88
N SER A 274 -22.66 16.07 2.85
CA SER A 274 -23.87 16.70 2.30
C SER A 274 -24.37 16.05 1.02
N ARG A 275 -23.45 15.56 0.18
CA ARG A 275 -23.71 15.07 -1.17
C ARG A 275 -23.62 13.55 -1.22
N ASN A 276 -24.40 12.95 -2.15
CA ASN A 276 -24.37 11.51 -2.33
C ASN A 276 -23.23 11.10 -3.28
N TRP A 277 -22.06 10.85 -2.73
CA TRP A 277 -20.89 10.36 -3.46
C TRP A 277 -20.95 8.86 -3.75
N ASN A 278 -20.24 8.42 -4.78
CA ASN A 278 -20.15 7.03 -5.23
C ASN A 278 -18.71 6.72 -5.62
N ILE A 279 -18.36 5.45 -5.83
CA ILE A 279 -16.98 5.03 -6.13
C ILE A 279 -16.89 4.36 -7.48
N ALA A 280 -16.04 4.90 -8.36
CA ALA A 280 -15.60 4.23 -9.57
C ALA A 280 -14.25 3.55 -9.27
N TYR A 281 -14.22 2.23 -9.21
CA TYR A 281 -13.08 1.49 -8.67
C TYR A 281 -12.35 0.71 -9.76
N HIS A 282 -11.02 0.81 -9.77
CA HIS A 282 -10.16 0.08 -10.71
C HIS A 282 -9.68 -1.23 -10.10
N ALA A 283 -10.52 -2.27 -10.09
CA ALA A 283 -10.31 -3.55 -9.37
C ALA A 283 -9.23 -4.48 -9.96
N TYR A 284 -8.04 -3.97 -10.26
CA TYR A 284 -6.93 -4.76 -10.80
C TYR A 284 -6.27 -5.64 -9.72
N PRO A 285 -5.86 -6.88 -10.05
CA PRO A 285 -4.96 -7.63 -9.19
C PRO A 285 -3.59 -6.95 -9.11
N ARG A 286 -2.86 -7.17 -8.01
CA ARG A 286 -1.49 -6.66 -7.80
C ARG A 286 -0.56 -6.90 -9.00
N LYS A 287 -0.68 -8.06 -9.63
CA LYS A 287 0.10 -8.47 -10.79
C LYS A 287 -0.80 -8.66 -11.99
N MET A 288 -0.32 -8.22 -13.15
CA MET A 288 -1.06 -8.26 -14.42
C MET A 288 -0.44 -9.22 -15.44
N ASP A 289 0.15 -10.31 -14.96
CA ASP A 289 0.73 -11.38 -15.79
C ASP A 289 0.26 -12.75 -15.31
N LYS A 290 0.78 -13.83 -15.92
CA LYS A 290 0.44 -15.23 -15.57
C LYS A 290 0.61 -15.61 -14.08
N THR A 291 1.27 -14.79 -13.28
CA THR A 291 1.49 -14.99 -11.83
C THR A 291 0.48 -14.26 -10.95
N MET A 292 -0.56 -13.63 -11.53
CA MET A 292 -1.56 -12.85 -10.80
C MET A 292 -2.34 -13.61 -9.72
N TRP A 293 -2.45 -14.93 -9.85
CA TRP A 293 -3.09 -15.81 -8.87
C TRP A 293 -2.10 -16.71 -8.14
N SER A 294 -0.79 -16.38 -8.23
CA SER A 294 0.25 -17.15 -7.55
C SER A 294 0.29 -16.85 -6.05
N LYS A 295 0.96 -17.73 -5.30
CA LYS A 295 1.32 -17.51 -3.89
C LYS A 295 1.94 -16.13 -3.62
N ASP A 296 2.81 -15.67 -4.52
CA ASP A 296 3.46 -14.36 -4.40
C ASP A 296 2.49 -13.19 -4.61
N ALA A 297 1.47 -13.36 -5.47
CA ALA A 297 0.42 -12.36 -5.60
C ALA A 297 -0.50 -12.32 -4.38
N ALA A 298 -0.75 -13.48 -3.74
CA ALA A 298 -1.55 -13.58 -2.52
C ALA A 298 -0.90 -12.92 -1.29
N ALA A 299 0.39 -12.59 -1.34
CA ALA A 299 1.10 -11.92 -0.25
C ALA A 299 0.58 -10.52 0.10
N ASP A 300 -0.31 -9.95 -0.71
CA ASP A 300 -0.91 -8.63 -0.51
C ASP A 300 -2.44 -8.65 -0.63
N LEU A 301 -3.04 -9.84 -0.64
CA LEU A 301 -4.47 -10.07 -0.80
C LEU A 301 -5.02 -10.83 0.41
N SER A 302 -6.06 -10.30 1.01
CA SER A 302 -6.84 -10.99 2.05
C SER A 302 -8.31 -10.57 2.00
N HIS A 303 -9.16 -11.31 2.69
CA HIS A 303 -10.58 -10.96 2.91
C HIS A 303 -10.78 -10.03 4.12
N ASP A 304 -9.71 -9.42 4.63
CA ASP A 304 -9.76 -8.50 5.75
C ASP A 304 -9.62 -7.05 5.26
N ILE A 305 -10.16 -6.10 6.04
CA ILE A 305 -10.07 -4.66 5.77
C ILE A 305 -8.62 -4.14 5.63
N THR A 306 -7.66 -4.90 6.12
CA THR A 306 -6.22 -4.63 6.08
C THR A 306 -5.51 -5.21 4.86
N SER A 307 -6.25 -5.72 3.86
CA SER A 307 -5.70 -6.13 2.56
C SER A 307 -5.01 -4.96 1.85
N ASN A 308 -3.80 -5.16 1.32
CA ASN A 308 -3.07 -4.09 0.63
C ASN A 308 -3.75 -3.70 -0.69
N PHE A 309 -4.25 -4.68 -1.43
CA PHE A 309 -5.04 -4.47 -2.64
C PHE A 309 -6.43 -5.08 -2.52
N VAL A 310 -7.40 -4.49 -3.23
CA VAL A 310 -8.73 -5.08 -3.43
C VAL A 310 -8.99 -5.26 -4.92
N CYS A 311 -9.37 -6.48 -5.31
CA CYS A 311 -9.70 -6.86 -6.68
C CYS A 311 -10.87 -7.87 -6.65
N ALA A 312 -11.16 -8.57 -7.76
CA ALA A 312 -12.23 -9.58 -7.76
C ALA A 312 -12.11 -10.66 -6.70
N ALA A 313 -10.88 -11.03 -6.31
CA ALA A 313 -10.65 -12.13 -5.39
C ALA A 313 -11.17 -11.84 -3.97
N ASN A 314 -11.21 -10.56 -3.59
CA ASN A 314 -11.61 -10.07 -2.26
C ASN A 314 -12.48 -8.81 -2.36
N LEU A 315 -13.32 -8.72 -3.40
CA LEU A 315 -14.10 -7.52 -3.70
C LEU A 315 -15.02 -7.11 -2.55
N GLU A 316 -15.45 -8.08 -1.74
CA GLU A 316 -16.25 -7.86 -0.54
C GLU A 316 -15.58 -6.94 0.48
N VAL A 317 -14.24 -6.87 0.53
CA VAL A 317 -13.52 -5.94 1.40
C VAL A 317 -13.93 -4.50 1.13
N LEU A 318 -13.99 -4.08 -0.14
CA LEU A 318 -14.47 -2.74 -0.52
C LEU A 318 -15.97 -2.62 -0.29
N THR A 319 -16.76 -3.57 -0.79
CA THR A 319 -18.22 -3.39 -0.86
C THR A 319 -18.87 -3.45 0.51
N ASP A 320 -18.43 -4.37 1.37
CA ASP A 320 -18.94 -4.50 2.73
C ASP A 320 -18.47 -3.31 3.57
N TYR A 321 -17.25 -2.82 3.35
CA TYR A 321 -16.77 -1.62 4.03
C TYR A 321 -17.65 -0.41 3.72
N ILE A 322 -17.91 -0.14 2.44
CA ILE A 322 -18.75 1.00 2.05
C ILE A 322 -20.18 0.84 2.57
N LYS A 323 -20.77 -0.34 2.39
CA LYS A 323 -22.14 -0.64 2.82
C LYS A 323 -22.31 -0.50 4.33
N ASN A 324 -21.39 -1.05 5.11
CA ASN A 324 -21.50 -1.09 6.57
C ASN A 324 -21.08 0.23 7.22
N THR A 325 -20.19 1.01 6.60
CA THR A 325 -19.66 2.26 7.18
C THR A 325 -20.44 3.49 6.75
N TYR A 326 -20.82 3.58 5.46
CA TYR A 326 -21.47 4.77 4.88
C TYR A 326 -22.90 4.52 4.39
N GLY A 327 -23.28 3.25 4.25
CA GLY A 327 -24.63 2.84 3.83
C GLY A 327 -24.73 2.50 2.35
N SER A 328 -25.79 1.77 1.99
CA SER A 328 -26.00 1.21 0.65
C SER A 328 -26.36 2.23 -0.45
N LYS A 329 -26.52 3.51 -0.09
CA LYS A 329 -26.79 4.61 -1.03
C LYS A 329 -25.54 5.03 -1.82
N HIS A 330 -24.35 4.72 -1.30
CA HIS A 330 -23.06 4.96 -1.95
C HIS A 330 -22.75 3.75 -2.83
N ARG A 331 -22.92 3.91 -4.14
CA ARG A 331 -22.81 2.81 -5.11
C ARG A 331 -21.39 2.67 -5.65
N ILE A 332 -21.08 1.48 -6.16
CA ILE A 332 -19.78 1.16 -6.73
C ILE A 332 -19.96 0.78 -8.21
N ILE A 333 -19.11 1.29 -9.08
CA ILE A 333 -18.90 0.73 -10.42
C ILE A 333 -17.45 0.27 -10.53
N LEU A 334 -17.21 -0.85 -11.21
CA LEU A 334 -15.87 -1.23 -11.61
C LEU A 334 -15.65 -0.62 -13.00
N SER A 335 -14.98 0.52 -13.05
CA SER A 335 -14.97 1.41 -14.22
C SER A 335 -13.95 1.04 -15.29
N GLU A 336 -12.87 0.36 -14.90
CA GLU A 336 -11.78 0.04 -15.81
C GLU A 336 -11.04 -1.26 -15.45
N GLN A 337 -11.23 -2.32 -16.23
CA GLN A 337 -10.52 -3.59 -16.04
C GLN A 337 -10.13 -4.25 -17.37
N GLY A 338 -8.87 -4.64 -17.51
CA GLY A 338 -8.35 -5.28 -18.72
C GLY A 338 -7.18 -6.21 -18.44
N PHE A 339 -7.08 -7.30 -19.20
CA PHE A 339 -6.05 -8.32 -19.02
C PHE A 339 -5.22 -8.46 -20.30
N ASP A 340 -3.90 -8.31 -20.21
CA ASP A 340 -3.02 -8.30 -21.36
C ASP A 340 -2.77 -9.73 -21.89
N ALA A 341 -3.33 -10.05 -23.06
CA ALA A 341 -3.21 -11.38 -23.67
C ALA A 341 -1.77 -11.75 -24.05
N LYS A 342 -0.87 -10.77 -24.25
CA LYS A 342 0.52 -11.05 -24.62
C LYS A 342 1.33 -11.54 -23.43
N THR A 343 1.06 -11.07 -22.22
CA THR A 343 1.73 -11.55 -20.99
C THR A 343 1.00 -12.72 -20.34
N LEU A 344 -0.33 -12.79 -20.46
CA LEU A 344 -1.15 -13.86 -19.88
C LEU A 344 -1.33 -15.09 -20.80
N GLY A 345 -1.50 -14.88 -22.10
CA GLY A 345 -2.15 -15.82 -23.02
C GLY A 345 -3.67 -15.57 -23.10
N GLU A 346 -4.27 -15.88 -24.25
CA GLU A 346 -5.71 -15.60 -24.49
C GLU A 346 -6.64 -16.39 -23.58
N GLU A 347 -6.27 -17.61 -23.21
CA GLU A 347 -7.08 -18.45 -22.34
C GLU A 347 -7.17 -17.88 -20.92
N ALA A 348 -6.03 -17.42 -20.39
CA ALA A 348 -5.98 -16.80 -19.08
C ALA A 348 -6.62 -15.40 -19.09
N GLN A 349 -6.49 -14.65 -20.18
CA GLN A 349 -7.25 -13.41 -20.38
C GLN A 349 -8.76 -13.69 -20.29
N ALA A 350 -9.26 -14.65 -21.06
CA ALA A 350 -10.68 -15.02 -21.09
C ALA A 350 -11.18 -15.49 -19.71
N ALA A 351 -10.40 -16.34 -19.02
CA ALA A 351 -10.73 -16.81 -17.68
C ALA A 351 -10.79 -15.67 -16.65
N SER A 352 -9.81 -14.76 -16.66
CA SER A 352 -9.76 -13.63 -15.74
C SER A 352 -10.90 -12.63 -15.98
N LEU A 353 -11.30 -12.40 -17.24
CA LEU A 353 -12.52 -11.63 -17.56
C LEU A 353 -13.75 -12.24 -16.91
N ALA A 354 -13.99 -13.54 -17.12
CA ALA A 354 -15.15 -14.24 -16.57
C ALA A 354 -15.20 -14.20 -15.04
N TYR A 355 -14.08 -14.52 -14.36
CA TYR A 355 -14.03 -14.52 -12.90
C TYR A 355 -14.39 -13.16 -12.31
N LEU A 356 -13.84 -12.09 -12.89
CA LEU A 356 -14.09 -10.72 -12.47
C LEU A 356 -15.55 -10.31 -12.72
N TYR A 357 -16.14 -10.72 -13.84
CA TYR A 357 -17.57 -10.50 -14.10
C TYR A 357 -18.44 -11.15 -13.03
N TYR A 358 -18.23 -12.44 -12.75
CA TYR A 358 -19.06 -13.16 -11.79
C TYR A 358 -18.87 -12.68 -10.35
N ALA A 359 -17.71 -12.15 -9.99
CA ALA A 359 -17.50 -11.45 -8.72
C ALA A 359 -18.36 -10.18 -8.63
N ALA A 360 -18.39 -9.37 -9.70
CA ALA A 360 -19.21 -8.16 -9.77
C ALA A 360 -20.72 -8.46 -9.83
N ALA A 361 -21.14 -9.44 -10.65
CA ALA A 361 -22.53 -9.80 -10.90
C ALA A 361 -23.25 -10.22 -9.61
N ARG A 362 -22.57 -10.98 -8.74
CA ARG A 362 -23.13 -11.46 -7.46
C ARG A 362 -23.09 -10.44 -6.31
N ASN A 363 -22.38 -9.32 -6.48
CA ASN A 363 -22.24 -8.31 -5.43
C ASN A 363 -23.34 -7.23 -5.53
N ASP A 364 -24.12 -7.03 -4.48
CA ASP A 364 -25.27 -6.12 -4.50
C ASP A 364 -24.93 -4.63 -4.40
N MET A 365 -23.66 -4.27 -4.16
CA MET A 365 -23.17 -2.88 -4.15
C MET A 365 -22.59 -2.42 -5.48
N VAL A 366 -22.27 -3.38 -6.36
CA VAL A 366 -21.68 -3.10 -7.68
C VAL A 366 -22.78 -2.93 -8.73
N ASP A 367 -22.81 -1.77 -9.38
CA ASP A 367 -23.79 -1.41 -10.41
C ASP A 367 -23.30 -1.73 -11.83
N ALA A 368 -21.98 -1.75 -12.07
CA ALA A 368 -21.41 -1.99 -13.39
C ALA A 368 -20.02 -2.64 -13.30
N MET A 369 -19.66 -3.38 -14.36
CA MET A 369 -18.35 -4.01 -14.59
C MET A 369 -17.90 -3.68 -16.02
N ILE A 370 -16.92 -2.78 -16.16
CA ILE A 370 -16.55 -2.17 -17.43
C ILE A 370 -15.15 -2.62 -17.83
N TYR A 371 -15.08 -3.27 -19.00
CA TYR A 371 -13.81 -3.78 -19.51
C TYR A 371 -13.14 -2.80 -20.46
N VAL A 372 -11.81 -2.73 -20.36
CA VAL A 372 -10.94 -2.14 -21.38
C VAL A 372 -10.34 -3.29 -22.19
N GLN A 373 -10.58 -3.37 -23.50
CA GLN A 373 -11.39 -2.53 -24.39
C GLN A 373 -11.89 -3.41 -25.54
N PHE A 374 -12.66 -2.87 -26.51
CA PHE A 374 -13.11 -3.70 -27.63
C PHE A 374 -11.94 -4.22 -28.47
N LYS A 375 -10.97 -3.35 -28.78
CA LYS A 375 -9.89 -3.61 -29.73
C LYS A 375 -8.54 -3.21 -29.15
N ASP A 376 -7.50 -4.01 -29.37
CA ASP A 376 -6.15 -3.69 -28.84
C ASP A 376 -5.71 -2.26 -29.17
N ASN A 377 -5.17 -1.56 -28.17
CA ASN A 377 -4.51 -0.28 -28.34
C ASN A 377 -3.00 -0.50 -28.38
N LEU A 378 -2.44 -0.57 -29.59
CA LEU A 378 -1.02 -0.84 -29.81
C LEU A 378 -0.11 0.39 -29.63
N GLY A 379 -0.69 1.57 -29.40
CA GLY A 379 0.02 2.85 -29.31
C GLY A 379 0.78 3.23 -30.60
N ALA A 380 1.25 4.47 -30.68
CA ALA A 380 2.04 4.93 -31.83
C ALA A 380 3.43 4.28 -31.95
N THR A 381 3.93 3.67 -30.87
CA THR A 381 5.28 3.09 -30.76
C THR A 381 5.33 1.56 -30.86
N GLY A 382 4.20 0.88 -31.05
CA GLY A 382 4.13 -0.59 -31.19
C GLY A 382 4.39 -1.38 -29.90
N ALA A 383 4.47 -0.72 -28.75
CA ALA A 383 4.63 -1.33 -27.43
C ALA A 383 3.29 -1.58 -26.70
N GLY A 384 2.16 -1.49 -27.41
CA GLY A 384 0.87 -1.35 -26.74
C GLY A 384 0.28 -2.60 -26.10
N LEU A 385 -0.93 -2.40 -25.57
CA LEU A 385 -1.65 -3.32 -24.70
C LEU A 385 -2.52 -4.27 -25.50
N TYR A 386 -2.41 -5.56 -25.17
CA TYR A 386 -3.15 -6.64 -25.83
C TYR A 386 -4.40 -6.99 -25.01
N GLN A 387 -5.15 -5.98 -24.57
CA GLN A 387 -6.33 -6.11 -23.69
C GLN A 387 -7.67 -6.16 -24.45
N GLY A 388 -7.63 -6.03 -25.77
CA GLY A 388 -8.82 -6.03 -26.61
C GLY A 388 -9.55 -7.38 -26.57
N LEU A 389 -10.88 -7.34 -26.68
CA LEU A 389 -11.67 -8.51 -27.04
C LEU A 389 -11.32 -9.01 -28.45
N VAL A 390 -10.90 -8.09 -29.33
CA VAL A 390 -10.35 -8.36 -30.65
C VAL A 390 -8.94 -7.77 -30.78
N ASN A 391 -8.10 -8.38 -31.63
CA ASN A 391 -6.81 -7.83 -32.02
C ASN A 391 -6.96 -6.48 -32.74
N ALA A 392 -5.86 -5.74 -32.89
CA ALA A 392 -5.85 -4.46 -33.62
C ALA A 392 -6.25 -4.55 -35.11
N ASP A 393 -6.31 -5.74 -35.71
CA ASP A 393 -6.84 -5.97 -37.05
C ASP A 393 -8.34 -6.35 -37.07
N GLY A 394 -8.96 -6.47 -35.90
CA GLY A 394 -10.36 -6.87 -35.72
C GLY A 394 -10.59 -8.37 -35.57
N THR A 395 -9.54 -9.20 -35.62
CA THR A 395 -9.69 -10.65 -35.41
C THR A 395 -10.03 -10.97 -33.95
N GLY A 396 -11.07 -11.78 -33.74
CA GLY A 396 -11.56 -12.09 -32.39
C GLY A 396 -10.62 -12.97 -31.57
N ARG A 397 -10.45 -12.65 -30.29
CA ARG A 397 -9.78 -13.49 -29.29
C ARG A 397 -10.77 -14.40 -28.60
N GLN A 398 -10.27 -15.37 -27.82
CA GLN A 398 -11.11 -16.19 -26.93
C GLN A 398 -11.96 -15.36 -25.96
N ALA A 399 -11.41 -14.24 -25.47
CA ALA A 399 -12.12 -13.29 -24.60
C ALA A 399 -13.39 -12.71 -25.24
N TYR A 400 -13.46 -12.59 -26.58
CA TYR A 400 -14.64 -12.08 -27.30
C TYR A 400 -15.89 -12.91 -26.99
N ASN A 401 -15.80 -14.23 -27.15
CA ASN A 401 -16.94 -15.13 -26.93
C ASN A 401 -17.29 -15.25 -25.45
N VAL A 402 -16.28 -15.24 -24.56
CA VAL A 402 -16.53 -15.21 -23.12
C VAL A 402 -17.31 -13.96 -22.75
N PHE A 403 -16.81 -12.77 -23.13
CA PHE A 403 -17.50 -11.52 -22.87
C PHE A 403 -18.93 -11.54 -23.41
N LYS A 404 -19.12 -11.97 -24.67
CA LYS A 404 -20.41 -12.00 -25.34
C LYS A 404 -21.45 -12.85 -24.60
N TYR A 405 -21.05 -13.99 -24.01
CA TYR A 405 -21.99 -15.01 -23.50
C TYR A 405 -21.96 -15.24 -21.98
N MET A 406 -21.06 -14.61 -21.21
CA MET A 406 -20.85 -14.90 -19.78
C MET A 406 -22.03 -14.55 -18.84
N ASP A 407 -23.00 -13.78 -19.31
CA ASP A 407 -24.20 -13.39 -18.56
C ASP A 407 -25.49 -13.90 -19.22
N GLY A 408 -25.35 -14.79 -20.20
CA GLY A 408 -26.45 -15.34 -20.98
C GLY A 408 -26.63 -16.85 -20.79
N PRO A 409 -27.64 -17.43 -21.47
CA PRO A 409 -27.97 -18.86 -21.35
C PRO A 409 -26.85 -19.79 -21.85
N TYR A 410 -25.91 -19.29 -22.64
CA TYR A 410 -24.78 -20.06 -23.18
C TYR A 410 -23.55 -20.08 -22.26
N ALA A 411 -23.57 -19.37 -21.14
CA ALA A 411 -22.44 -19.25 -20.22
C ALA A 411 -21.85 -20.63 -19.83
N SER A 412 -22.72 -21.59 -19.48
CA SER A 412 -22.30 -22.95 -19.10
C SER A 412 -21.53 -23.71 -20.19
N THR A 413 -21.80 -23.42 -21.46
CA THR A 413 -21.16 -24.09 -22.60
C THR A 413 -19.90 -23.38 -23.10
N VAL A 414 -19.87 -22.04 -22.99
CA VAL A 414 -18.77 -21.23 -23.54
C VAL A 414 -17.71 -20.93 -22.49
N VAL A 415 -18.12 -20.67 -21.24
CA VAL A 415 -17.27 -20.07 -20.22
C VAL A 415 -16.66 -21.14 -19.30
N GLU A 416 -17.39 -22.19 -18.93
CA GLU A 416 -16.94 -23.22 -17.97
C GLU A 416 -15.62 -23.91 -18.34
N GLN A 417 -15.33 -24.03 -19.64
CA GLN A 417 -14.05 -24.59 -20.11
C GLN A 417 -12.83 -23.78 -19.65
N TYR A 418 -13.03 -22.52 -19.22
CA TYR A 418 -11.98 -21.62 -18.78
C TYR A 418 -11.63 -21.73 -17.29
N LEU A 419 -12.46 -22.40 -16.47
CA LEU A 419 -12.16 -22.66 -15.04
C LEU A 419 -10.76 -23.26 -14.86
N LYS A 420 -10.33 -24.13 -15.79
CA LYS A 420 -9.03 -24.82 -15.76
C LYS A 420 -7.80 -23.90 -15.82
N TYR A 421 -7.97 -22.63 -16.19
CA TYR A 421 -6.88 -21.65 -16.31
C TYR A 421 -6.68 -20.79 -15.06
N ILE A 422 -7.59 -20.84 -14.09
CA ILE A 422 -7.42 -20.18 -12.79
C ILE A 422 -6.98 -21.22 -11.77
N LYS A 423 -5.72 -21.11 -11.33
CA LYS A 423 -5.06 -22.08 -10.44
C LYS A 423 -4.45 -21.34 -9.24
N PRO A 424 -5.21 -21.19 -8.15
CA PRO A 424 -4.82 -20.32 -7.04
C PRO A 424 -3.87 -20.98 -6.03
N ASN A 425 -3.58 -22.28 -6.14
CA ASN A 425 -2.78 -23.00 -5.14
C ASN A 425 -1.56 -23.74 -5.76
N ASP A 426 -0.57 -24.04 -4.92
CA ASP A 426 0.68 -24.70 -5.33
C ASP A 426 0.47 -26.12 -5.87
N THR A 427 -0.68 -26.74 -5.58
CA THR A 427 -1.05 -28.05 -6.14
C THR A 427 -1.41 -27.97 -7.62
N GLY A 428 -1.60 -26.77 -8.16
CA GLY A 428 -2.02 -26.53 -9.54
C GLY A 428 -3.46 -26.96 -9.83
N THR A 429 -4.25 -27.20 -8.77
CA THR A 429 -5.67 -27.57 -8.87
C THR A 429 -6.44 -26.35 -9.35
N PRO A 430 -7.14 -26.44 -10.49
CA PRO A 430 -7.98 -25.33 -10.95
C PRO A 430 -9.20 -25.12 -10.07
N ILE A 431 -9.80 -23.94 -10.16
CA ILE A 431 -11.13 -23.70 -9.60
C ILE A 431 -12.17 -24.65 -10.22
N SER A 432 -13.16 -25.01 -9.42
CA SER A 432 -14.33 -25.82 -9.77
C SER A 432 -15.59 -25.00 -9.98
N SER A 433 -15.59 -23.75 -9.51
CA SER A 433 -16.67 -22.79 -9.63
C SER A 433 -16.12 -21.36 -9.72
N TRP A 434 -16.84 -20.46 -10.40
CA TRP A 434 -16.55 -19.02 -10.41
C TRP A 434 -16.73 -18.34 -9.04
N THR A 435 -17.27 -19.06 -8.05
CA THR A 435 -17.41 -18.61 -6.66
C THR A 435 -16.28 -19.07 -5.75
N ASP A 436 -15.39 -19.94 -6.25
CA ASP A 436 -14.25 -20.43 -5.48
C ASP A 436 -13.32 -19.26 -5.14
N ASP A 437 -12.79 -19.28 -3.92
CA ASP A 437 -11.77 -18.35 -3.48
C ASP A 437 -10.44 -18.64 -4.20
N ILE A 438 -9.88 -17.60 -4.82
CA ILE A 438 -8.66 -17.68 -5.62
C ILE A 438 -7.44 -17.05 -4.93
N ILE A 439 -7.59 -16.58 -3.69
CA ILE A 439 -6.45 -16.17 -2.87
C ILE A 439 -5.75 -17.44 -2.41
N TRP A 440 -4.46 -17.57 -2.73
CA TRP A 440 -3.65 -18.71 -2.31
C TRP A 440 -3.67 -18.86 -0.78
N LYS A 441 -3.79 -20.10 -0.29
CA LYS A 441 -3.74 -20.42 1.14
C LYS A 441 -2.75 -21.55 1.42
N ALA A 442 -2.00 -21.40 2.50
CA ALA A 442 -1.15 -22.47 3.01
C ALA A 442 -1.99 -23.66 3.50
N ALA A 443 -1.48 -24.88 3.29
CA ALA A 443 -2.12 -26.07 3.84
C ALA A 443 -2.07 -26.06 5.38
N PRO A 444 -3.10 -26.60 6.06
CA PRO A 444 -3.08 -26.74 7.51
C PRO A 444 -1.83 -27.49 8.00
N THR A 445 -1.22 -27.00 9.08
CA THR A 445 0.01 -27.57 9.63
C THR A 445 0.03 -27.52 11.16
N LEU A 446 0.85 -28.37 11.78
CA LEU A 446 1.14 -28.34 13.22
C LEU A 446 2.40 -27.54 13.56
N ALA A 447 3.09 -26.97 12.57
CA ALA A 447 4.25 -26.12 12.81
C ALA A 447 3.86 -24.88 13.63
N THR A 448 4.75 -24.43 14.51
CA THR A 448 4.54 -23.31 15.42
C THR A 448 5.73 -22.36 15.41
N ILE A 449 5.53 -21.08 15.71
CA ILE A 449 6.61 -20.13 15.98
C ILE A 449 7.26 -20.45 17.33
N THR A 450 8.56 -20.68 17.34
CA THR A 450 9.35 -20.94 18.57
C THR A 450 9.99 -19.69 19.13
N SER A 451 10.35 -18.73 18.27
CA SER A 451 10.87 -17.41 18.65
C SER A 451 10.56 -16.38 17.57
N ALA A 452 10.44 -15.11 17.97
CA ALA A 452 10.29 -13.97 17.08
C ALA A 452 11.05 -12.77 17.64
N GLN A 453 11.67 -11.97 16.78
CA GLN A 453 12.37 -10.73 17.12
C GLN A 453 12.03 -9.65 16.10
N LEU A 454 11.87 -8.42 16.58
CA LEU A 454 11.62 -7.23 15.77
C LEU A 454 12.92 -6.43 15.67
N TYR A 455 13.23 -5.93 14.49
CA TYR A 455 14.38 -5.09 14.20
C TYR A 455 13.97 -3.89 13.36
N ILE A 456 14.45 -2.71 13.72
CA ILE A 456 14.32 -1.49 12.92
C ILE A 456 15.75 -1.00 12.69
N PRO A 457 16.24 -0.95 11.43
CA PRO A 457 17.57 -0.44 11.14
C PRO A 457 17.79 0.96 11.73
N ASP A 458 18.99 1.19 12.29
CA ASP A 458 19.40 2.50 12.78
C ASP A 458 19.67 3.48 11.61
N ASN A 459 19.61 4.79 11.91
CA ASN A 459 20.01 5.86 10.98
C ASN A 459 19.26 5.85 9.63
N GLN A 460 18.00 5.42 9.63
CA GLN A 460 17.16 5.52 8.44
C GLN A 460 16.89 6.99 8.10
N SER A 461 17.00 7.32 6.81
CA SER A 461 16.77 8.67 6.28
C SER A 461 15.69 8.63 5.21
N GLY A 462 14.87 9.67 5.16
CA GLY A 462 13.74 9.76 4.23
C GLY A 462 12.39 9.50 4.91
N PRO A 463 11.29 9.53 4.13
CA PRO A 463 9.93 9.49 4.66
C PRO A 463 9.45 8.08 5.08
N CYS A 464 10.31 7.07 4.93
CA CYS A 464 10.00 5.66 5.13
C CYS A 464 10.83 5.10 6.28
N VAL A 465 10.18 4.30 7.13
CA VAL A 465 10.76 3.49 8.19
C VAL A 465 10.60 2.03 7.79
N GLN A 466 11.71 1.40 7.41
CA GLN A 466 11.78 -0.03 7.22
C GLN A 466 11.80 -0.74 8.58
N MET A 467 10.95 -1.74 8.73
CA MET A 467 10.80 -2.56 9.92
C MET A 467 10.92 -4.03 9.50
N ALA A 468 11.58 -4.86 10.29
CA ALA A 468 11.84 -6.25 9.96
C ALA A 468 11.57 -7.16 11.16
N MET A 469 11.14 -8.38 10.87
CA MET A 469 10.97 -9.43 11.87
C MET A 469 11.74 -10.67 11.46
N SER A 470 12.46 -11.25 12.40
CA SER A 470 12.98 -12.62 12.29
C SER A 470 12.14 -13.55 13.14
N ALA A 471 11.92 -14.76 12.65
CA ALA A 471 11.16 -15.79 13.35
C ALA A 471 11.78 -17.16 13.11
N THR A 472 11.71 -18.02 14.13
CA THR A 472 12.10 -19.44 14.03
C THR A 472 10.86 -20.31 14.21
N THR A 473 10.79 -21.41 13.48
CA THR A 473 9.66 -22.35 13.49
C THR A 473 10.07 -23.74 13.96
N SER A 474 9.11 -24.51 14.48
CA SER A 474 9.33 -25.92 14.84
C SER A 474 9.56 -26.83 13.62
N ALA A 475 9.17 -26.39 12.42
CA ALA A 475 9.39 -27.05 11.14
C ALA A 475 9.33 -26.02 10.01
N SER A 476 9.87 -26.35 8.83
CA SER A 476 9.79 -25.48 7.64
C SER A 476 8.33 -25.17 7.29
N ALA A 477 7.97 -23.89 7.25
CA ALA A 477 6.63 -23.43 6.92
C ALA A 477 6.66 -21.97 6.43
N ASP A 478 5.67 -21.59 5.64
CA ASP A 478 5.42 -20.18 5.33
C ASP A 478 4.90 -19.45 6.56
N LEU A 479 5.15 -18.14 6.61
CA LEU A 479 4.79 -17.29 7.73
C LEU A 479 3.86 -16.17 7.26
N GLU A 480 2.98 -15.74 8.15
CA GLU A 480 2.18 -14.52 7.96
C GLU A 480 2.62 -13.50 9.01
N TYR A 481 2.71 -12.24 8.61
CA TYR A 481 3.14 -11.14 9.45
C TYR A 481 2.06 -10.07 9.48
N ARG A 482 1.89 -9.42 10.63
CA ARG A 482 1.04 -8.24 10.79
C ARG A 482 1.80 -7.18 11.57
N TRP A 483 1.55 -5.92 11.23
CA TRP A 483 2.30 -4.79 11.75
C TRP A 483 1.37 -3.74 12.33
N LEU A 484 1.68 -3.28 13.54
CA LEU A 484 0.93 -2.26 14.25
C LEU A 484 1.88 -1.17 14.76
N VAL A 485 1.38 0.05 14.83
CA VAL A 485 2.08 1.17 15.45
C VAL A 485 1.18 1.85 16.48
N TYR A 486 1.75 2.19 17.62
CA TYR A 486 1.14 3.03 18.62
C TYR A 486 1.75 4.42 18.50
N ASP A 487 0.95 5.39 18.10
CA ASP A 487 1.36 6.80 18.08
C ASP A 487 1.21 7.37 19.49
N GLN A 488 2.33 7.71 20.15
CA GLN A 488 2.30 8.23 21.52
C GLN A 488 1.68 9.61 21.62
N SER A 489 1.67 10.40 20.54
CA SER A 489 1.05 11.73 20.54
C SER A 489 -0.48 11.66 20.55
N THR A 490 -1.05 10.61 19.94
CA THR A 490 -2.50 10.41 19.86
C THR A 490 -3.01 9.32 20.80
N ALA A 491 -2.11 8.55 21.42
CA ALA A 491 -2.41 7.41 22.29
C ALA A 491 -3.27 6.32 21.62
N VAL A 492 -3.05 6.07 20.32
CA VAL A 492 -3.87 5.14 19.52
C VAL A 492 -2.98 4.10 18.82
N TRP A 493 -3.36 2.83 18.96
CA TRP A 493 -2.86 1.73 18.13
C TRP A 493 -3.51 1.75 16.75
N ARG A 494 -2.70 1.56 15.71
CA ARG A 494 -3.13 1.46 14.33
C ARG A 494 -2.51 0.23 13.70
N VAL A 495 -3.29 -0.52 12.93
CA VAL A 495 -2.74 -1.54 12.05
C VAL A 495 -2.16 -0.83 10.84
N VAL A 496 -0.87 -1.00 10.58
CA VAL A 496 -0.21 -0.40 9.41
C VAL A 496 -0.03 -1.40 8.27
N SER A 497 -0.10 -2.69 8.57
CA SER A 497 -0.24 -3.76 7.58
C SER A 497 -0.94 -4.95 8.22
N GLY A 498 -1.91 -5.53 7.51
CA GLY A 498 -2.66 -6.73 7.91
C GLY A 498 -1.83 -7.99 7.99
N TRP A 499 -2.48 -9.14 8.19
CA TRP A 499 -1.81 -10.43 8.03
C TRP A 499 -1.45 -10.64 6.56
N GLN A 500 -0.16 -10.59 6.25
CA GLN A 500 0.39 -10.74 4.90
C GLN A 500 1.38 -11.90 4.83
N LEU A 501 1.30 -12.69 3.76
CA LEU A 501 2.15 -13.85 3.57
C LEU A 501 3.60 -13.41 3.33
N ASN A 502 4.52 -13.94 4.14
CA ASN A 502 5.96 -13.74 4.06
C ASN A 502 6.41 -12.27 4.04
N GLN A 503 5.59 -11.35 4.59
CA GLN A 503 5.95 -9.93 4.77
C GLN A 503 6.81 -9.71 6.01
N ASN A 504 7.97 -10.37 6.06
CA ASN A 504 8.90 -10.24 7.18
C ASN A 504 9.60 -8.87 7.24
N ILE A 505 9.42 -8.03 6.21
CA ILE A 505 9.90 -6.65 6.15
C ILE A 505 8.73 -5.76 5.68
N LEU A 506 8.51 -4.63 6.37
CA LEU A 506 7.54 -3.62 6.00
C LEU A 506 8.24 -2.25 5.83
N ASN A 507 7.89 -1.54 4.76
CA ASN A 507 8.23 -0.13 4.58
C ASN A 507 7.04 0.70 5.06
N TRP A 508 7.11 1.21 6.29
CA TRP A 508 6.08 2.03 6.89
C TRP A 508 6.36 3.52 6.65
N TYR A 509 5.34 4.31 6.34
CA TYR A 509 5.45 5.76 6.11
C TYR A 509 4.67 6.49 7.21
N PRO A 510 5.33 6.96 8.28
CA PRO A 510 4.64 7.64 9.37
C PRO A 510 4.05 8.96 8.90
N GLU A 511 2.79 9.23 9.27
CA GLU A 511 2.11 10.47 8.89
C GLU A 511 2.69 11.70 9.58
N ASN A 512 3.17 11.55 10.82
CA ASN A 512 3.67 12.65 11.64
C ASN A 512 5.03 12.31 12.26
N ALA A 513 5.86 13.33 12.49
CA ALA A 513 7.02 13.18 13.37
C ALA A 513 6.55 12.93 14.81
N GLY A 514 7.22 12.04 15.54
CA GLY A 514 6.83 11.68 16.90
C GLY A 514 7.47 10.40 17.41
N ASN A 515 7.07 10.02 18.62
CA ASN A 515 7.47 8.78 19.26
C ASN A 515 6.40 7.72 19.03
N TYR A 516 6.85 6.52 18.67
CA TYR A 516 5.99 5.39 18.35
C TYR A 516 6.42 4.15 19.14
N LEU A 517 5.46 3.27 19.45
CA LEU A 517 5.77 1.86 19.66
C LEU A 517 5.45 1.12 18.38
N VAL A 518 6.39 0.33 17.90
CA VAL A 518 6.23 -0.51 16.72
C VAL A 518 6.07 -1.95 17.19
N GLN A 519 5.00 -2.61 16.78
CA GLN A 519 4.72 -4.00 17.09
C GLN A 519 4.64 -4.82 15.80
N GLY A 520 5.39 -5.92 15.77
CA GLY A 520 5.27 -6.95 14.76
C GLY A 520 4.70 -8.24 15.36
N GLU A 521 3.75 -8.84 14.66
CA GLU A 521 3.14 -10.13 14.97
C GLU A 521 3.48 -11.11 13.85
N VAL A 522 3.84 -12.34 14.20
CA VAL A 522 4.14 -13.41 13.25
C VAL A 522 3.45 -14.70 13.66
N ARG A 523 2.94 -15.44 12.67
CA ARG A 523 2.36 -16.78 12.84
C ARG A 523 2.71 -17.67 11.67
N VAL A 524 2.64 -18.99 11.85
CA VAL A 524 2.76 -19.96 10.76
C VAL A 524 1.51 -19.91 9.88
N ALA A 525 1.70 -19.76 8.57
CA ALA A 525 0.63 -19.86 7.59
C ALA A 525 0.06 -21.29 7.61
N GLY A 526 -1.25 -21.43 7.84
CA GLY A 526 -1.90 -22.72 8.05
C GLY A 526 -1.97 -23.18 9.53
N ASN A 527 -1.46 -22.38 10.47
CA ASN A 527 -1.68 -22.54 11.91
C ASN A 527 -1.82 -21.17 12.60
N THR A 528 -3.01 -20.57 12.49
CA THR A 528 -3.27 -19.20 12.95
C THR A 528 -3.17 -19.02 14.47
N ASN A 529 -3.10 -20.11 15.25
CA ASN A 529 -2.94 -20.08 16.70
C ASN A 529 -1.47 -19.93 17.15
N SER A 530 -0.51 -19.98 16.22
CA SER A 530 0.92 -19.96 16.51
C SER A 530 1.53 -18.56 16.66
N VAL A 531 0.73 -17.56 17.06
CA VAL A 531 1.13 -16.14 17.07
C VAL A 531 2.23 -15.88 18.10
N LYS A 532 3.24 -15.11 17.69
CA LYS A 532 4.21 -14.43 18.56
C LYS A 532 4.27 -12.96 18.23
N THR A 533 4.52 -12.14 19.25
CA THR A 533 4.55 -10.69 19.17
C THR A 533 5.90 -10.18 19.64
N ALA A 534 6.43 -9.16 18.97
CA ALA A 534 7.60 -8.41 19.38
C ALA A 534 7.35 -6.90 19.18
N THR A 535 7.78 -6.08 20.14
CA THR A 535 7.50 -4.64 20.17
C THR A 535 8.76 -3.86 20.54
N THR A 536 9.00 -2.72 19.90
CA THR A 536 10.10 -1.80 20.21
C THR A 536 9.67 -0.34 20.10
N GLY A 537 10.37 0.57 20.78
CA GLY A 537 10.19 2.00 20.59
C GLY A 537 10.88 2.51 19.33
N TYR A 538 10.31 3.52 18.69
CA TYR A 538 10.93 4.21 17.55
C TYR A 538 10.58 5.69 17.54
N GLN A 539 11.58 6.56 17.37
CA GLN A 539 11.37 7.99 17.18
C GLN A 539 11.54 8.32 15.69
N TYR A 540 10.52 8.94 15.10
CA TYR A 540 10.54 9.41 13.72
C TYR A 540 10.61 10.95 13.68
N GLY A 541 11.67 11.49 13.09
CA GLY A 541 11.91 12.93 12.98
C GLY A 541 12.29 13.64 14.29
N ASN A 542 12.54 14.95 14.19
CA ASN A 542 12.78 15.82 15.35
C ASN A 542 11.42 16.16 15.99
N ALA A 543 11.15 15.65 17.20
CA ALA A 543 9.85 15.75 17.84
C ALA A 543 9.35 17.20 17.96
N ILE A 544 8.08 17.44 17.60
CA ILE A 544 7.29 18.57 18.12
C ILE A 544 6.70 18.09 19.44
N ASN A 545 6.81 18.92 20.48
CA ASN A 545 6.27 18.64 21.82
C ASN A 545 4.82 18.12 21.76
N PRO A 546 4.46 17.15 22.62
CA PRO A 546 3.11 16.58 22.64
C PRO A 546 2.06 17.68 22.94
N PRO A 547 0.89 17.67 22.26
CA PRO A 547 -0.26 18.47 22.67
C PRO A 547 -0.92 17.86 23.93
N GLU A 548 -1.49 18.74 24.76
CA GLU A 548 -2.20 18.40 25.99
C GLU A 548 -3.43 17.49 25.77
N SER A 549 -3.43 16.37 26.52
CA SER A 549 -4.56 15.61 27.09
C SER A 549 -5.74 15.19 26.20
N ALA A 550 -5.78 13.90 25.86
CA ALA A 550 -7.01 13.15 25.57
C ALA A 550 -7.66 12.62 26.88
N PRO A 551 -8.97 12.26 26.89
CA PRO A 551 -9.69 11.91 28.11
C PRO A 551 -9.19 10.59 28.73
N ALA A 552 -8.96 10.62 30.04
CA ALA A 552 -8.44 9.50 30.83
C ALA A 552 -9.32 8.24 30.75
N VAL A 553 -8.72 7.13 30.35
CA VAL A 553 -9.23 5.79 30.69
C VAL A 553 -8.94 5.59 32.18
N SER A 554 -9.97 5.33 32.98
CA SER A 554 -9.80 5.14 34.42
C SER A 554 -9.37 3.70 34.71
N GLY A 555 -8.12 3.51 35.16
CA GLY A 555 -7.60 2.23 35.67
C GLY A 555 -6.31 1.76 34.99
N LEU A 556 -5.51 0.97 35.71
CA LEU A 556 -4.30 0.34 35.20
C LEU A 556 -4.66 -0.78 34.22
N SER A 557 -4.20 -0.67 32.96
CA SER A 557 -4.50 -1.63 31.89
C SER A 557 -3.28 -2.08 31.08
N SER A 558 -2.18 -1.32 31.10
CA SER A 558 -0.93 -1.72 30.46
C SER A 558 0.30 -1.14 31.16
N VAL A 559 1.44 -1.81 30.95
CA VAL A 559 2.78 -1.32 31.34
C VAL A 559 3.79 -1.60 30.22
N GLY A 560 4.68 -0.64 29.96
CA GLY A 560 5.91 -0.76 29.18
C GLY A 560 7.15 -0.57 30.05
N ILE A 561 8.33 -0.94 29.54
CA ILE A 561 9.62 -0.67 30.19
C ILE A 561 10.44 0.25 29.27
N TYR A 562 10.93 1.36 29.82
CA TYR A 562 11.87 2.24 29.14
C TYR A 562 13.22 2.18 29.85
N LEU A 563 14.25 1.68 29.17
CA LEU A 563 15.62 1.62 29.70
C LEU A 563 16.43 2.80 29.15
N TRP A 564 17.14 3.52 30.02
CA TRP A 564 18.02 4.62 29.63
C TRP A 564 19.51 4.35 29.91
N GLN A 565 19.84 3.27 30.63
CA GLN A 565 21.20 2.76 30.76
C GLN A 565 21.16 1.23 30.84
N TYR A 566 22.09 0.55 30.18
CA TYR A 566 22.18 -0.92 30.20
C TYR A 566 23.60 -1.40 29.92
N GLU A 567 24.57 -0.66 30.44
CA GLU A 567 26.00 -0.91 30.29
C GLU A 567 26.78 -0.32 31.48
N ASN A 568 28.04 -0.72 31.60
CA ASN A 568 29.00 -0.19 32.57
C ASN A 568 28.52 -0.27 34.03
N GLY A 569 28.16 -1.48 34.45
CA GLY A 569 27.78 -1.76 35.85
C GLY A 569 26.29 -1.64 36.16
N LEU A 570 25.45 -1.22 35.20
CA LEU A 570 24.08 -0.82 35.52
C LEU A 570 23.06 -1.03 34.39
N ILE A 571 21.89 -1.56 34.74
CA ILE A 571 20.65 -1.54 33.99
C ILE A 571 19.69 -0.60 34.74
N GLU A 572 19.44 0.57 34.14
CA GLU A 572 18.51 1.58 34.62
C GLU A 572 17.35 1.78 33.66
N GLY A 573 16.17 1.93 34.23
CA GLY A 573 14.96 2.18 33.47
C GLY A 573 13.76 2.42 34.36
N GLY A 574 12.59 2.58 33.75
CA GLY A 574 11.35 2.84 34.46
C GLY A 574 10.14 2.21 33.77
N ALA A 575 9.13 1.93 34.59
CA ALA A 575 7.83 1.45 34.13
C ALA A 575 6.98 2.60 33.57
N VAL A 576 6.35 2.37 32.42
CA VAL A 576 5.47 3.33 31.74
C VAL A 576 4.07 2.74 31.70
N VAL A 577 3.13 3.32 32.43
CA VAL A 577 1.72 2.85 32.47
C VAL A 577 0.83 3.63 31.53
N ASN A 578 -0.34 3.08 31.20
CA ASN A 578 -1.34 3.77 30.39
C ASN A 578 -1.77 5.12 31.01
N ASP A 579 -2.07 6.10 30.16
CA ASP A 579 -2.55 7.41 30.55
C ASP A 579 -3.89 7.33 31.32
N GLY A 580 -4.06 8.23 32.28
CA GLY A 580 -5.21 8.24 33.19
C GLY A 580 -5.07 7.36 34.45
N THR A 581 -3.99 6.57 34.55
CA THR A 581 -3.71 5.78 35.76
C THR A 581 -3.27 6.68 36.93
N ASP A 582 -3.89 6.51 38.10
CA ASP A 582 -3.42 7.14 39.34
C ASP A 582 -2.09 6.51 39.79
N LYS A 583 -1.00 7.21 39.51
CA LYS A 583 0.37 6.78 39.82
C LYS A 583 0.68 6.81 41.31
N SER A 584 -0.10 7.53 42.12
CA SER A 584 0.18 7.69 43.56
C SER A 584 -0.06 6.42 44.38
N GLN A 585 -0.81 5.46 43.82
CA GLN A 585 -1.19 4.21 44.47
C GLN A 585 -0.61 2.96 43.78
N LEU A 586 0.35 3.14 42.87
CA LEU A 586 0.96 2.02 42.17
C LEU A 586 2.08 1.37 42.99
N SER A 587 2.20 0.06 42.85
CA SER A 587 3.30 -0.72 43.39
C SER A 587 3.94 -1.54 42.28
N TYR A 588 5.27 -1.58 42.26
CA TYR A 588 6.08 -2.16 41.20
C TYR A 588 6.92 -3.31 41.72
N ARG A 589 7.07 -4.38 40.92
CA ARG A 589 8.02 -5.47 41.17
C ARG A 589 8.86 -5.70 39.92
N TRP A 590 10.16 -5.88 40.10
CA TRP A 590 11.12 -6.05 39.02
C TRP A 590 11.89 -7.35 39.16
N LEU A 591 11.89 -8.13 38.08
CA LEU A 591 12.68 -9.35 37.96
C LEU A 591 13.63 -9.21 36.77
N VAL A 592 14.81 -9.80 36.89
CA VAL A 592 15.78 -9.91 35.81
C VAL A 592 16.08 -11.39 35.58
N TYR A 593 15.93 -11.87 34.36
CA TYR A 593 16.35 -13.21 33.98
C TYR A 593 17.75 -13.15 33.39
N ASP A 594 18.71 -13.79 34.05
CA ASP A 594 20.04 -14.05 33.51
C ASP A 594 19.97 -15.26 32.57
N VAL A 595 20.06 -15.01 31.26
CA VAL A 595 19.94 -16.05 30.23
C VAL A 595 21.10 -17.04 30.29
N LYS A 596 22.30 -16.55 30.61
CA LYS A 596 23.51 -17.39 30.67
C LYS A 596 23.42 -18.40 31.81
N ASN A 597 22.95 -17.95 32.97
CA ASN A 597 22.86 -18.78 34.18
C ASN A 597 21.47 -19.43 34.36
N ASN A 598 20.53 -19.18 33.46
CA ASN A 598 19.14 -19.64 33.52
C ASN A 598 18.46 -19.33 34.87
N GLN A 599 18.66 -18.12 35.38
CA GLN A 599 18.24 -17.74 36.73
C GLN A 599 17.38 -16.49 36.71
N TRP A 600 16.23 -16.54 37.39
CA TRP A 600 15.47 -15.34 37.75
C TRP A 600 16.04 -14.71 39.01
N ILE A 601 16.25 -13.40 38.96
CA ILE A 601 16.82 -12.58 40.02
C ILE A 601 15.83 -11.48 40.32
N GLN A 602 15.46 -11.33 41.59
CA GLN A 602 14.61 -10.23 42.01
C GLN A 602 15.46 -8.96 42.13
N ALA A 603 15.20 -7.98 41.25
CA ALA A 603 15.90 -6.71 41.24
C ALA A 603 15.18 -5.65 42.11
N GLY A 604 13.87 -5.80 42.29
CA GLY A 604 13.07 -4.99 43.22
C GLY A 604 11.78 -5.71 43.56
N ASP A 605 11.27 -5.52 44.78
CA ASP A 605 9.96 -6.04 45.19
C ASP A 605 8.92 -4.92 45.29
N TRP A 606 7.65 -5.31 45.42
CA TRP A 606 6.48 -4.44 45.56
C TRP A 606 6.78 -3.16 46.37
N SER A 607 7.02 -2.08 45.64
CA SER A 607 7.37 -0.77 46.21
C SER A 607 6.79 0.36 45.35
N ALA A 608 6.84 1.60 45.83
CA ALA A 608 6.42 2.77 45.03
C ALA A 608 7.48 3.20 43.99
N ASP A 609 8.61 2.50 43.93
CA ASP A 609 9.70 2.81 43.01
C ASP A 609 9.37 2.28 41.61
N TYR A 610 9.11 3.19 40.67
CA TYR A 610 8.85 2.84 39.28
C TYR A 610 10.13 2.48 38.52
N GLY A 611 11.31 2.61 39.15
CA GLY A 611 12.61 2.37 38.55
C GLY A 611 13.10 0.94 38.67
N ILE A 612 13.85 0.48 37.67
CA ILE A 612 14.74 -0.68 37.77
C ILE A 612 16.16 -0.19 38.01
N HIS A 613 16.78 -0.69 39.07
CA HIS A 613 18.14 -0.39 39.48
C HIS A 613 18.91 -1.70 39.66
N TYR A 614 19.38 -2.29 38.57
CA TYR A 614 20.04 -3.59 38.62
C TYR A 614 21.49 -3.51 38.14
N SER A 615 22.42 -4.09 38.89
CA SER A 615 23.84 -4.16 38.52
C SER A 615 24.23 -5.61 38.18
N PRO A 616 24.17 -6.02 36.90
CA PRO A 616 24.56 -7.37 36.53
C PRO A 616 26.05 -7.61 36.77
N SER A 617 26.38 -8.76 37.35
CA SER A 617 27.75 -9.15 37.69
C SER A 617 28.60 -9.60 36.49
N SER A 618 28.00 -9.79 35.31
CA SER A 618 28.71 -10.17 34.08
C SER A 618 27.98 -9.69 32.83
N SER A 619 28.70 -9.52 31.72
CA SER A 619 28.08 -9.31 30.41
C SER A 619 27.24 -10.51 29.99
N GLY A 620 26.20 -10.24 29.20
CA GLY A 620 25.32 -11.29 28.68
C GLY A 620 23.95 -10.77 28.30
N ASP A 621 23.11 -11.70 27.85
CA ASP A 621 21.71 -11.42 27.58
C ASP A 621 20.90 -11.53 28.88
N TYR A 622 20.07 -10.52 29.12
CA TYR A 622 19.15 -10.45 30.24
C TYR A 622 17.73 -10.14 29.75
N LEU A 623 16.73 -10.61 30.49
CA LEU A 623 15.35 -10.14 30.33
C LEU A 623 14.98 -9.31 31.55
N VAL A 624 14.54 -8.07 31.34
CA VAL A 624 14.01 -7.22 32.42
C VAL A 624 12.50 -7.33 32.38
N TYR A 625 11.91 -7.79 33.48
CA TYR A 625 10.48 -8.02 33.66
C TYR A 625 9.92 -7.09 34.73
N CYS A 626 8.81 -6.43 34.43
CA CYS A 626 8.12 -5.51 35.33
C CYS A 626 6.69 -5.97 35.57
N GLU A 627 6.26 -5.95 36.82
CA GLU A 627 4.87 -6.02 37.23
C GLU A 627 4.46 -4.71 37.91
N VAL A 628 3.27 -4.23 37.58
CA VAL A 628 2.66 -3.05 38.18
C VAL A 628 1.31 -3.42 38.76
N LYS A 629 1.05 -2.98 39.99
CA LYS A 629 -0.17 -3.24 40.73
C LYS A 629 -0.84 -1.95 41.17
N ASP A 630 -2.15 -1.83 40.98
CA ASP A 630 -2.94 -0.69 41.48
C ASP A 630 -3.54 -0.92 42.88
N ALA A 631 -4.23 0.09 43.42
CA ALA A 631 -4.92 0.04 44.72
C ALA A 631 -6.06 -1.00 44.76
N GLN A 632 -6.62 -1.34 43.61
CA GLN A 632 -7.70 -2.31 43.45
C GLN A 632 -7.17 -3.75 43.37
N GLY A 633 -5.84 -3.92 43.26
CA GLY A 633 -5.16 -5.20 43.17
C GLY A 633 -5.01 -5.73 41.74
N THR A 634 -5.32 -4.93 40.71
CA THR A 634 -5.07 -5.26 39.30
C THR A 634 -3.58 -5.33 39.06
N VAL A 635 -3.08 -6.39 38.42
CA VAL A 635 -1.66 -6.54 38.08
C VAL A 635 -1.49 -6.65 36.56
N VAL A 636 -0.63 -5.80 35.99
CA VAL A 636 -0.21 -5.86 34.58
C VAL A 636 1.31 -6.03 34.51
N ASN A 637 1.82 -6.67 33.46
CA ASN A 637 3.24 -6.96 33.34
C ASN A 637 3.77 -6.87 31.91
N THR A 638 5.08 -6.75 31.78
CA THR A 638 5.78 -6.69 30.50
C THR A 638 7.26 -7.11 30.65
N THR A 639 7.92 -7.40 29.54
CA THR A 639 9.33 -7.82 29.49
C THR A 639 10.06 -7.12 28.36
N VAL A 640 11.31 -6.70 28.58
CA VAL A 640 12.24 -6.23 27.53
C VAL A 640 13.55 -7.02 27.57
N GLY A 641 14.13 -7.31 26.41
CA GLY A 641 15.44 -7.95 26.30
C GLY A 641 16.57 -6.92 26.35
N VAL A 642 17.67 -7.28 27.02
CA VAL A 642 18.84 -6.41 27.21
C VAL A 642 20.11 -7.20 26.91
N ASN A 643 20.93 -6.70 25.99
CA ASN A 643 22.26 -7.24 25.74
C ASN A 643 23.29 -6.39 26.53
N TYR A 644 23.54 -6.76 27.78
CA TYR A 644 24.29 -5.95 28.73
C TYR A 644 25.81 -6.08 28.56
N ARG A 645 26.53 -4.99 28.83
CA ARG A 645 28.00 -4.89 28.79
C ARG A 645 28.56 -4.45 30.14
N HIS A 646 29.36 -5.31 30.77
CA HIS A 646 29.86 -5.09 32.13
C HIS A 646 31.09 -4.17 32.17
N ALA A 647 32.11 -4.43 31.35
CA ALA A 647 33.36 -3.67 31.35
C ALA A 647 33.94 -3.40 29.94
N ILE A 648 33.65 -4.24 28.95
CA ILE A 648 34.08 -4.06 27.56
C ILE A 648 33.13 -3.11 26.84
N GLU A 649 33.66 -1.95 26.46
CA GLU A 649 32.96 -0.90 25.71
C GLU A 649 32.92 -1.20 24.22
N ALA A 650 34.07 -1.60 23.65
CA ALA A 650 34.19 -1.87 22.24
C ALA A 650 35.22 -2.96 21.95
N ILE A 651 34.99 -3.67 20.85
CA ILE A 651 35.95 -4.60 20.25
C ILE A 651 36.11 -4.25 18.77
N CYS A 652 37.29 -4.52 18.21
CA CYS A 652 37.59 -4.26 16.82
C CYS A 652 38.36 -5.45 16.23
N GLN A 653 37.98 -5.84 15.01
CA GLN A 653 38.75 -6.77 14.20
C GLN A 653 38.59 -6.37 12.73
N MET A 654 39.66 -5.85 12.14
CA MET A 654 39.64 -5.30 10.78
C MET A 654 40.96 -5.57 10.06
N PRO A 655 41.01 -5.57 8.72
CA PRO A 655 42.29 -5.63 8.00
C PRO A 655 43.21 -4.49 8.44
N ASP A 656 44.46 -4.82 8.76
CA ASP A 656 45.48 -3.84 9.14
C ASP A 656 45.76 -2.92 7.93
N PRO A 657 45.55 -1.60 8.05
CA PRO A 657 45.84 -0.64 6.98
C PRO A 657 47.29 -0.68 6.48
N ALA A 658 48.24 -1.15 7.30
CA ALA A 658 49.63 -1.33 6.93
C ALA A 658 49.92 -2.68 6.21
N GLY A 659 48.90 -3.51 5.99
CA GLY A 659 49.00 -4.78 5.27
C GLY A 659 49.54 -5.95 6.09
N ASN A 660 49.67 -5.81 7.42
CA ASN A 660 50.21 -6.87 8.29
C ASN A 660 49.12 -7.80 8.86
N GLY A 661 48.08 -8.10 8.07
CA GLY A 661 47.02 -9.05 8.42
C GLY A 661 45.79 -8.33 8.95
N TYR A 662 45.32 -8.72 10.12
CA TYR A 662 44.17 -8.13 10.81
C TYR A 662 44.62 -7.46 12.10
N LEU A 663 44.23 -6.21 12.25
CA LEU A 663 44.31 -5.45 13.49
C LEU A 663 43.14 -5.87 14.39
N ILE A 664 43.45 -6.28 15.61
CA ILE A 664 42.50 -6.74 16.62
C ILE A 664 42.65 -5.86 17.86
N GLY A 665 41.54 -5.37 18.40
CA GLY A 665 41.55 -4.51 19.58
C GLY A 665 40.37 -4.72 20.52
N ILE A 666 40.61 -4.40 21.78
CA ILE A 666 39.63 -4.39 22.87
C ILE A 666 39.74 -3.08 23.64
N GLN A 667 38.60 -2.48 23.93
CA GLN A 667 38.48 -1.26 24.73
C GLN A 667 37.51 -1.50 25.89
N SER A 668 37.91 -1.06 27.08
CA SER A 668 37.05 -1.01 28.27
C SER A 668 36.52 0.40 28.50
N PHE A 669 35.36 0.53 29.18
CA PHE A 669 34.79 1.84 29.54
C PHE A 669 35.73 2.66 30.45
N ASN A 670 36.49 1.98 31.31
CA ASN A 670 37.50 2.55 32.19
C ASN A 670 38.64 1.54 32.41
N ASN A 671 39.83 2.00 32.80
CA ASN A 671 40.92 1.10 33.19
C ASN A 671 41.16 1.16 34.70
N LEU A 672 40.56 0.21 35.44
CA LEU A 672 40.72 0.07 36.89
C LEU A 672 41.98 -0.75 37.28
N GLY A 673 42.97 -0.83 36.40
CA GLY A 673 44.11 -1.75 36.53
C GLY A 673 43.84 -3.12 35.89
N TYR A 674 43.03 -3.14 34.82
CA TYR A 674 42.66 -4.36 34.12
C TYR A 674 43.84 -4.95 33.34
N TYR A 675 43.84 -6.29 33.25
CA TYR A 675 44.65 -7.03 32.29
C TYR A 675 43.77 -7.49 31.13
N TYR A 676 44.23 -7.27 29.91
CA TYR A 676 43.51 -7.56 28.68
C TYR A 676 44.15 -8.78 28.02
N GLU A 677 43.35 -9.66 27.45
CA GLU A 677 43.84 -10.81 26.69
C GLU A 677 42.95 -11.05 25.48
N MET A 678 43.56 -11.24 24.32
CA MET A 678 42.86 -11.67 23.11
C MET A 678 43.32 -13.08 22.76
N GLN A 679 42.38 -14.01 22.58
CA GLN A 679 42.65 -15.39 22.20
C GLN A 679 41.89 -15.75 20.92
N ILE A 680 42.48 -16.57 20.05
CA ILE A 680 41.83 -16.98 18.81
C ILE A 680 41.75 -18.50 18.76
N LEU A 681 40.53 -18.99 18.55
CA LEU A 681 40.19 -20.38 18.33
C LEU A 681 39.92 -20.63 16.85
N ASP A 682 40.57 -21.64 16.28
CA ASP A 682 40.25 -22.17 14.95
C ASP A 682 39.08 -23.16 15.06
N CYS A 683 37.92 -22.76 14.54
CA CYS A 683 36.71 -23.55 14.62
C CYS A 683 36.84 -24.88 13.85
N ASN A 684 37.67 -24.94 12.81
CA ASN A 684 37.89 -26.16 12.03
C ASN A 684 38.68 -27.21 12.84
N LEU A 685 39.68 -26.77 13.62
CA LEU A 685 40.42 -27.66 14.51
C LEU A 685 39.56 -28.10 15.69
N TYR A 686 38.73 -27.20 16.22
CA TYR A 686 37.82 -27.48 17.32
C TYR A 686 36.82 -28.60 16.98
N VAL A 687 36.15 -28.53 15.82
CA VAL A 687 35.21 -29.59 15.40
C VAL A 687 35.89 -30.93 15.07
N GLN A 688 37.21 -30.93 14.82
CA GLN A 688 38.01 -32.13 14.64
C GLN A 688 38.51 -32.74 15.97
N GLY A 689 38.19 -32.12 17.11
CA GLY A 689 38.69 -32.54 18.43
C GLY A 689 40.20 -32.34 18.61
N LYS A 690 40.82 -31.44 17.85
CA LYS A 690 42.25 -31.10 17.95
C LYS A 690 42.45 -29.86 18.83
N ASP A 691 43.70 -29.61 19.22
CA ASP A 691 44.06 -28.35 19.88
C ASP A 691 43.79 -27.18 18.92
N ALA A 692 42.92 -26.27 19.34
CA ALA A 692 42.28 -25.27 18.49
C ALA A 692 42.63 -23.83 18.87
N TRP A 693 43.29 -23.61 20.01
CA TRP A 693 43.74 -22.28 20.44
C TRP A 693 45.06 -21.94 19.76
N ILE A 694 44.98 -21.17 18.68
CA ILE A 694 46.11 -20.93 17.78
C ILE A 694 46.83 -19.61 18.05
N TYR A 695 46.25 -18.73 18.87
CA TYR A 695 46.83 -17.42 19.19
C TYR A 695 46.38 -16.92 20.57
N THR A 696 47.28 -16.26 21.29
CA THR A 696 46.97 -15.44 22.47
C THR A 696 47.95 -14.26 22.56
N THR A 697 47.49 -13.10 23.04
CA THR A 697 48.38 -12.01 23.47
C THR A 697 49.03 -12.28 24.82
N GLY A 698 48.52 -13.26 25.57
CA GLY A 698 48.70 -13.32 27.02
C GLY A 698 47.98 -12.18 27.73
N LYS A 699 47.99 -12.22 29.07
CA LYS A 699 47.45 -11.15 29.92
C LYS A 699 48.38 -9.94 29.90
N CYS A 700 47.93 -8.87 29.27
CA CYS A 700 48.70 -7.64 29.07
C CYS A 700 48.06 -6.47 29.84
N GLY A 701 48.89 -5.74 30.60
CA GLY A 701 48.49 -4.42 31.09
C GLY A 701 48.60 -3.37 29.96
N THR A 702 47.81 -2.30 30.04
CA THR A 702 47.89 -1.15 29.12
C THR A 702 47.94 0.15 29.91
N GLN A 703 48.57 1.18 29.33
CA GLN A 703 48.63 2.53 29.91
C GLN A 703 47.32 3.33 29.71
N GLY A 704 46.45 2.90 28.79
CA GLY A 704 45.13 3.50 28.52
C GLY A 704 43.99 2.52 28.80
N ASN A 705 42.84 2.64 28.12
CA ASN A 705 41.72 1.70 28.22
C ASN A 705 41.63 0.72 27.03
N THR A 706 42.65 0.69 26.18
CA THR A 706 42.66 -0.12 24.95
C THR A 706 43.91 -1.00 24.87
N LEU A 707 43.75 -2.20 24.32
CA LEU A 707 44.83 -3.07 23.88
C LEU A 707 44.63 -3.40 22.39
N TRP A 708 45.73 -3.31 21.61
CA TRP A 708 45.76 -3.66 20.19
C TRP A 708 46.81 -4.75 19.93
N THR A 709 46.54 -5.59 18.94
CA THR A 709 47.50 -6.54 18.39
C THR A 709 47.24 -6.79 16.90
N THR A 710 48.20 -7.40 16.21
CA THR A 710 48.03 -7.85 14.83
C THR A 710 48.12 -9.37 14.74
N TRP A 711 47.23 -9.95 13.92
CA TRP A 711 47.18 -11.39 13.66
C TRP A 711 47.03 -11.66 12.16
N GLN A 712 47.67 -12.73 11.70
CA GLN A 712 47.71 -13.12 10.29
C GLN A 712 46.89 -14.40 10.08
N PRO A 713 45.59 -14.30 9.74
CA PRO A 713 44.75 -15.47 9.50
C PRO A 713 45.10 -16.18 8.21
N VAL A 714 45.03 -17.52 8.23
CA VAL A 714 44.85 -18.34 7.02
C VAL A 714 43.35 -18.48 6.71
N PRO A 715 42.95 -18.95 5.52
CA PRO A 715 41.53 -19.14 5.22
C PRO A 715 40.86 -20.11 6.21
N GLY A 716 39.71 -19.72 6.77
CA GLY A 716 39.04 -20.50 7.82
C GLY A 716 37.99 -19.74 8.63
N TYR A 717 37.40 -20.44 9.59
CA TYR A 717 36.43 -19.91 10.55
C TYR A 717 37.07 -19.84 11.94
N TYR A 718 36.97 -18.70 12.58
CA TYR A 718 37.62 -18.43 13.85
C TYR A 718 36.70 -17.75 14.84
N TRP A 719 36.95 -17.97 16.11
CA TRP A 719 36.39 -17.18 17.21
C TRP A 719 37.50 -16.43 17.92
N THR A 720 37.33 -15.11 18.05
CA THR A 720 38.20 -14.27 18.89
C THR A 720 37.52 -14.07 20.23
N LEU A 721 38.17 -14.50 21.31
CA LEU A 721 37.79 -14.14 22.68
C LEU A 721 38.54 -12.89 23.11
N PHE A 722 37.79 -11.92 23.60
CA PHE A 722 38.23 -10.67 24.18
C PHE A 722 38.00 -10.74 25.69
N ASN A 723 39.05 -11.01 26.45
CA ASN A 723 38.98 -11.20 27.89
C ASN A 723 39.50 -9.96 28.62
N LEU A 724 38.81 -9.60 29.69
CA LEU A 724 39.22 -8.58 30.64
C LEU A 724 39.35 -9.20 32.02
N TYR A 725 40.47 -8.99 32.70
CA TYR A 725 40.72 -9.50 34.04
C TYR A 725 40.98 -8.36 35.03
N ASP A 726 40.58 -8.54 36.28
CA ASP A 726 40.92 -7.64 37.37
C ASP A 726 42.40 -7.76 37.79
N ALA A 727 42.84 -6.88 38.69
CA ALA A 727 44.21 -6.88 39.22
C ALA A 727 44.56 -8.15 40.02
N SER A 728 43.55 -8.93 40.45
CA SER A 728 43.74 -10.22 41.14
C SER A 728 43.79 -11.40 40.15
N GLY A 729 43.58 -11.15 38.86
CA GLY A 729 43.62 -12.13 37.78
C GLY A 729 42.29 -12.83 37.49
N ASN A 730 41.18 -12.42 38.09
CA ASN A 730 39.84 -12.98 37.85
C ASN A 730 39.25 -12.42 36.55
N LEU A 731 38.51 -13.23 35.79
CA LEU A 731 37.83 -12.79 34.57
C LEU A 731 36.64 -11.88 34.94
N VAL A 732 36.68 -10.63 34.50
CA VAL A 732 35.68 -9.59 34.76
C VAL A 732 34.69 -9.49 33.62
N ASP A 733 35.16 -9.59 32.38
CA ASP A 733 34.31 -9.52 31.21
C ASP A 733 34.91 -10.32 30.06
N GLN A 734 34.05 -10.85 29.20
CA GLN A 734 34.43 -11.62 28.03
C GLN A 734 33.44 -11.38 26.90
N GLN A 735 33.98 -11.10 25.71
CA GLN A 735 33.21 -11.13 24.47
C GLN A 735 33.79 -12.12 23.48
N CYS A 736 32.93 -12.75 22.71
CA CYS A 736 33.31 -13.64 21.62
C CYS A 736 32.87 -13.03 20.29
N TYR A 737 33.76 -13.00 19.31
CA TYR A 737 33.48 -12.49 17.97
C TYR A 737 33.79 -13.56 16.93
N GLY A 738 32.81 -13.85 16.08
CA GLY A 738 32.99 -14.76 14.96
C GLY A 738 33.65 -14.08 13.77
N PHE A 739 34.69 -14.69 13.22
CA PHE A 739 35.43 -14.16 12.09
C PHE A 739 35.61 -15.25 11.02
N THR A 740 35.29 -14.91 9.76
CA THR A 740 35.54 -15.78 8.61
C THR A 740 36.56 -15.11 7.70
N ASN A 741 37.67 -15.80 7.44
CA ASN A 741 38.62 -15.40 6.41
C ASN A 741 38.32 -16.23 5.16
N ALA A 742 37.49 -15.69 4.26
CA ALA A 742 37.21 -16.30 2.97
C ALA A 742 38.41 -16.06 2.02
N GLN A 743 38.74 -17.06 1.19
CA GLN A 743 39.82 -16.95 0.18
C GLN A 743 39.62 -15.81 -0.81
#